data_AF-A0A2W0AYZ1-F1
#
_entry.id   AF-A0A2W0AYZ1-F1
#
_cell.length_a   1.000
_cell.length_b   1.000
_cell.length_c   1.000
_cell.angle_alpha   90.00
_cell.angle_beta   90.00
_cell.angle_gamma   90.00
#
_symmetry.space_group_name_H-M   'P 1'
#
loop_
_entity.id
_entity.type
_entity.pdbx_description
1 polymer ?
#
loop_
_entity_poly.entity_id
_entity_poly.type
_entity_poly.pdbx_seq_one_letter_code
_entity_poly.pdbx_strand_id
1 'polypeptide(L)'
;MAPFAGATRNLCDRKEVTLEDQMSALAKFWIFTSAHVAAHFTGIITDDYTSEFDPFSPQFGEKFSPANLPVSIKDWAGNEISRVYADQWGAYDGLTYSTWEVNPPNPTGYAPTMMVTCMNDPGTGPTPDPLYNPQYSNFCYEIPFMPGQTQYMDTPVVPTSAFAGAGYNNPDCAYPDATPAIKEVDGNGVGPWVSGPGQTLTITALGDQMVPNNAYTGPSATTAPYNLKTIPRHYGFGATRGTVTIGGVTAAVTSWSDTQITLQVPGNVPVCPLQQRVEYGAPATAARCGELVITAANGKQSIDTVTVTVGGKAPTHVGPTASVQAAMDAAKPGDMIMIDPTCTNTAGGTVACTTPGAIHSASAHSELLLMWKPVRLQGVGAASSIINGNTHPAGKLDNWRRQVNCLMGLALNGAPISSTNPYDLPTDTANNGRPYTCPSTMQFQVDRLPLEATVGWDANLNGNLAEMLQEPSLMGALEGAAITVLSKGVDFHGQNPYDSTLLGGFPTGTTLLTSANCGANNATTHNPFPSSFQCSPSGIDGLGITNSSQGGGGIFVHGWGHNIQIANNRIYNNAGTMSGGINVGQGEFPPAYLQGSATNAPPGSCELSTVANVQLPYCHNLNVNVHHNSITSNSSLGDELFSATPAGAGGVSFCTGSDYYKFNY
;
A
#
# COMPACT_ATOMS: atom_id res chain seq x y z
N MET A 1 -29.13 -13.35 -9.77
CA MET A 1 -29.34 -14.49 -10.69
C MET A 1 -29.73 -13.96 -12.06
N ALA A 2 -29.05 -14.39 -13.14
CA ALA A 2 -29.41 -13.98 -14.49
C ALA A 2 -30.79 -14.57 -14.89
N PRO A 3 -31.73 -13.77 -15.42
CA PRO A 3 -33.13 -14.17 -15.60
C PRO A 3 -33.37 -15.36 -16.56
N PHE A 4 -32.34 -15.84 -17.26
CA PHE A 4 -32.43 -16.92 -18.24
C PHE A 4 -31.45 -18.09 -17.98
N ALA A 5 -30.89 -18.20 -16.77
CA ALA A 5 -29.98 -19.29 -16.43
C ALA A 5 -30.63 -20.67 -16.66
N GLY A 6 -30.00 -21.52 -17.48
CA GLY A 6 -30.49 -22.87 -17.80
C GLY A 6 -31.56 -22.94 -18.91
N ALA A 7 -32.02 -21.82 -19.47
CA ALA A 7 -32.99 -21.82 -20.55
C ALA A 7 -32.32 -21.95 -21.93
N THR A 8 -32.89 -22.79 -22.82
CA THR A 8 -32.52 -22.81 -24.24
C THR A 8 -33.06 -21.54 -24.92
N ARG A 9 -32.19 -20.81 -25.61
CA ARG A 9 -32.52 -19.57 -26.33
C ARG A 9 -32.13 -19.72 -27.80
N ASN A 10 -32.84 -19.03 -28.67
CA ASN A 10 -32.47 -18.96 -30.08
C ASN A 10 -31.10 -18.30 -30.22
N LEU A 11 -30.27 -18.79 -31.14
CA LEU A 11 -28.99 -18.16 -31.46
C LEU A 11 -29.22 -16.79 -32.09
N CYS A 12 -28.25 -15.87 -31.93
CA CYS A 12 -28.25 -14.58 -32.62
C CYS A 12 -27.79 -14.71 -34.08
N ASP A 13 -28.15 -15.82 -34.75
CA ASP A 13 -27.73 -16.16 -36.11
C ASP A 13 -28.75 -15.76 -37.18
N ARG A 14 -29.91 -15.21 -36.78
CA ARG A 14 -31.00 -14.83 -37.68
C ARG A 14 -31.55 -13.46 -37.29
N LYS A 15 -31.87 -12.64 -38.30
CA LYS A 15 -32.54 -11.35 -38.14
C LYS A 15 -33.87 -11.38 -38.88
N GLU A 16 -34.97 -11.27 -38.13
CA GLU A 16 -36.28 -11.06 -38.71
C GLU A 16 -36.43 -9.58 -39.08
N VAL A 17 -36.84 -9.31 -40.32
CA VAL A 17 -37.02 -7.96 -40.83
C VAL A 17 -38.42 -7.87 -41.41
N THR A 18 -39.26 -7.04 -40.81
CA THR A 18 -40.61 -6.76 -41.30
C THR A 18 -40.53 -5.76 -42.45
N LEU A 19 -41.11 -6.12 -43.59
CA LEU A 19 -41.22 -5.27 -44.78
C LEU A 19 -42.71 -5.10 -45.12
N GLU A 20 -43.20 -3.87 -45.11
CA GLU A 20 -44.59 -3.54 -45.47
C GLU A 20 -44.65 -2.81 -46.82
N ASP A 21 -45.86 -2.63 -47.37
CA ASP A 21 -46.06 -1.98 -48.67
C ASP A 21 -45.43 -0.58 -48.69
N GLN A 22 -44.70 -0.28 -49.76
CA GLN A 22 -43.94 0.97 -49.96
C GLN A 22 -42.80 1.26 -48.95
N MET A 23 -42.37 0.30 -48.13
CA MET A 23 -41.17 0.45 -47.30
C MET A 23 -39.91 -0.13 -47.96
N SER A 24 -38.75 0.39 -47.57
CA SER A 24 -37.45 -0.27 -47.77
C SER A 24 -36.90 -0.65 -46.40
N ALA A 25 -36.49 -1.91 -46.23
CA ALA A 25 -35.88 -2.37 -44.99
C ALA A 25 -34.39 -2.73 -45.22
N LEU A 26 -33.50 -2.10 -44.46
CA LEU A 26 -32.07 -2.36 -44.52
C LEU A 26 -31.67 -3.46 -43.53
N ALA A 27 -31.51 -4.69 -44.02
CA ALA A 27 -30.95 -5.80 -43.25
C ALA A 27 -29.41 -5.74 -43.31
N LYS A 28 -28.76 -5.19 -42.27
CA LYS A 28 -27.30 -5.28 -42.11
C LYS A 28 -26.92 -6.65 -41.53
N PHE A 29 -26.09 -7.39 -42.25
CA PHE A 29 -25.43 -8.61 -41.77
C PHE A 29 -23.96 -8.27 -41.48
N TRP A 30 -23.51 -8.55 -40.27
CA TRP A 30 -22.13 -8.33 -39.86
C TRP A 30 -21.37 -9.65 -40.06
N ILE A 31 -20.45 -9.67 -41.01
CA ILE A 31 -19.65 -10.85 -41.34
C ILE A 31 -18.37 -10.81 -40.48
N PHE A 32 -18.07 -11.91 -39.80
CA PHE A 32 -16.80 -12.09 -39.10
C PHE A 32 -15.63 -12.06 -40.11
N THR A 33 -14.63 -11.22 -39.84
CA THR A 33 -13.36 -11.20 -40.59
C THR A 33 -12.23 -11.62 -39.65
N SER A 34 -11.28 -12.42 -40.14
CA SER A 34 -10.13 -12.88 -39.34
C SER A 34 -9.21 -11.73 -38.90
N ALA A 35 -9.20 -10.63 -39.65
CA ALA A 35 -8.62 -9.35 -39.24
C ALA A 35 -9.75 -8.43 -38.74
N HIS A 36 -9.74 -8.13 -37.45
CA HIS A 36 -10.76 -7.29 -36.83
C HIS A 36 -10.50 -5.83 -37.15
N VAL A 37 -11.56 -5.05 -37.34
CA VAL A 37 -11.45 -3.60 -37.46
C VAL A 37 -10.89 -3.07 -36.14
N ALA A 38 -9.79 -2.33 -36.20
CA ALA A 38 -9.20 -1.70 -35.03
C ALA A 38 -10.23 -0.82 -34.32
N ALA A 39 -10.15 -0.78 -33.00
CA ALA A 39 -10.86 0.23 -32.23
C ALA A 39 -10.03 1.52 -32.23
N HIS A 40 -10.70 2.66 -32.29
CA HIS A 40 -10.08 3.97 -32.15
C HIS A 40 -10.31 4.47 -30.73
N PHE A 41 -9.43 5.33 -30.26
CA PHE A 41 -9.70 6.11 -29.05
C PHE A 41 -9.18 7.53 -29.17
N THR A 42 -9.86 8.41 -28.45
CA THR A 42 -9.39 9.77 -28.17
C THR A 42 -9.71 10.06 -26.71
N GLY A 43 -8.78 10.67 -26.01
CA GLY A 43 -8.89 10.93 -24.60
C GLY A 43 -8.20 12.21 -24.20
N ILE A 44 -8.49 12.60 -22.96
CA ILE A 44 -7.92 13.76 -22.33
C ILE A 44 -7.63 13.43 -20.88
N ILE A 45 -6.39 13.67 -20.46
CA ILE A 45 -5.98 13.46 -19.09
C ILE A 45 -6.43 14.68 -18.29
N THR A 46 -7.27 14.47 -17.29
CA THR A 46 -7.85 15.55 -16.47
C THR A 46 -7.30 15.53 -15.05
N ASP A 47 -7.06 16.70 -14.47
CA ASP A 47 -6.89 16.90 -13.04
C ASP A 47 -8.20 17.49 -12.51
N ASP A 48 -9.03 16.64 -11.93
CA ASP A 48 -10.36 17.00 -11.43
C ASP A 48 -10.33 17.96 -10.23
N TYR A 49 -9.16 18.17 -9.62
CA TYR A 49 -8.99 19.05 -8.46
C TYR A 49 -8.52 20.47 -8.83
N THR A 50 -8.16 20.70 -10.10
CA THR A 50 -7.59 21.97 -10.57
C THR A 50 -8.37 22.50 -11.77
N SER A 51 -8.56 23.82 -11.85
CA SER A 51 -9.18 24.47 -13.02
C SER A 51 -8.12 24.98 -14.00
N GLU A 52 -8.44 24.96 -15.29
CA GLU A 52 -7.62 25.57 -16.34
C GLU A 52 -7.86 27.07 -16.43
N PHE A 53 -6.78 27.85 -16.30
CA PHE A 53 -6.82 29.31 -16.31
C PHE A 53 -6.10 29.94 -17.51
N ASP A 54 -5.36 29.17 -18.32
CA ASP A 54 -4.70 29.67 -19.51
C ASP A 54 -5.73 29.93 -20.63
N PRO A 55 -5.98 31.19 -21.04
CA PRO A 55 -6.93 31.52 -22.10
C PRO A 55 -6.50 31.00 -23.48
N PHE A 56 -5.26 30.55 -23.65
CA PHE A 56 -4.76 29.93 -24.88
C PHE A 56 -4.92 28.41 -24.89
N SER A 57 -5.27 27.80 -23.76
CA SER A 57 -5.58 26.38 -23.67
C SER A 57 -6.91 26.08 -24.38
N PRO A 58 -7.00 25.00 -25.18
CA PRO A 58 -8.27 24.55 -25.75
C PRO A 58 -9.28 24.12 -24.67
N GLN A 59 -8.83 23.99 -23.41
CA GLN A 59 -9.63 23.62 -22.24
C GLN A 59 -9.87 24.81 -21.30
N PHE A 60 -9.67 26.04 -21.78
CA PHE A 60 -9.92 27.21 -20.95
C PHE A 60 -11.32 27.21 -20.33
N GLY A 61 -11.38 27.29 -18.99
CA GLY A 61 -12.63 27.24 -18.23
C GLY A 61 -13.11 25.84 -17.83
N GLU A 62 -12.39 24.78 -18.21
CA GLU A 62 -12.62 23.39 -17.81
C GLU A 62 -11.63 22.94 -16.70
N LYS A 63 -11.63 21.63 -16.41
CA LYS A 63 -10.62 20.96 -15.58
C LYS A 63 -9.22 21.12 -16.21
N PHE A 64 -8.19 21.24 -15.38
CA PHE A 64 -6.80 21.34 -15.87
C PHE A 64 -6.36 20.01 -16.50
N SER A 65 -5.50 20.07 -17.52
CA SER A 65 -4.95 18.88 -18.15
C SER A 65 -3.43 18.80 -18.07
N PRO A 66 -2.89 17.77 -17.40
CA PRO A 66 -1.46 17.54 -17.37
C PRO A 66 -0.87 17.24 -18.75
N ALA A 67 0.10 18.07 -19.15
CA ALA A 67 0.78 17.96 -20.43
C ALA A 67 1.81 16.81 -20.48
N ASN A 68 1.92 16.15 -21.64
CA ASN A 68 2.98 15.20 -21.97
C ASN A 68 3.09 13.94 -21.08
N LEU A 69 2.04 13.55 -20.36
CA LEU A 69 2.11 12.34 -19.55
C LEU A 69 2.07 11.06 -20.42
N PRO A 70 2.78 9.99 -20.03
CA PRO A 70 2.69 8.70 -20.70
C PRO A 70 1.35 8.01 -20.41
N VAL A 71 0.77 7.36 -21.42
CA VAL A 71 -0.46 6.56 -21.32
C VAL A 71 -0.18 5.15 -21.80
N SER A 72 -0.28 4.18 -20.90
CA SER A 72 -0.11 2.76 -21.19
C SER A 72 -1.45 2.09 -21.44
N ILE A 73 -1.56 1.35 -22.54
CA ILE A 73 -2.69 0.46 -22.83
C ILE A 73 -2.23 -0.96 -22.58
N LYS A 74 -2.94 -1.68 -21.71
CA LYS A 74 -2.61 -3.03 -21.28
C LYS A 74 -3.77 -3.99 -21.54
N ASP A 75 -3.44 -5.24 -21.83
CA ASP A 75 -4.43 -6.31 -21.96
C ASP A 75 -5.07 -6.67 -20.60
N TRP A 76 -6.02 -7.61 -20.63
CA TRP A 76 -6.73 -8.09 -19.44
C TRP A 76 -5.80 -8.74 -18.39
N ALA A 77 -4.61 -9.20 -18.79
CA ALA A 77 -3.62 -9.78 -17.90
C ALA A 77 -2.62 -8.72 -17.37
N GLY A 78 -2.79 -7.45 -17.75
CA GLY A 78 -1.93 -6.34 -17.35
C GLY A 78 -0.66 -6.20 -18.18
N ASN A 79 -0.52 -6.91 -19.30
CA ASN A 79 0.63 -6.73 -20.20
C ASN A 79 0.43 -5.50 -21.07
N GLU A 80 1.43 -4.61 -21.12
CA GLU A 80 1.40 -3.44 -22.00
C GLU A 80 1.44 -3.87 -23.48
N ILE A 81 0.42 -3.45 -24.23
CA ILE A 81 0.27 -3.72 -25.67
C ILE A 81 0.56 -2.49 -26.52
N SER A 82 0.41 -1.30 -25.95
CA SER A 82 0.65 -0.02 -26.62
C SER A 82 0.95 1.06 -25.58
N ARG A 83 1.72 2.06 -25.99
CA ARG A 83 1.97 3.27 -25.20
C ARG A 83 1.85 4.47 -26.11
N VAL A 84 1.07 5.45 -25.66
CA VAL A 84 0.95 6.76 -26.30
C VAL A 84 1.35 7.84 -25.30
N TYR A 85 1.48 9.07 -25.76
CA TYR A 85 1.81 10.21 -24.92
C TYR A 85 0.79 11.29 -25.17
N ALA A 86 0.34 11.91 -24.09
CA ALA A 86 -0.48 13.10 -24.22
C ALA A 86 0.32 14.24 -24.88
N ASP A 87 -0.37 15.15 -25.54
CA ASP A 87 0.24 16.35 -26.09
C ASP A 87 0.43 17.42 -25.00
N GLN A 88 0.79 18.63 -25.43
CA GLN A 88 0.99 19.77 -24.53
C GLN A 88 -0.30 20.24 -23.81
N TRP A 89 -1.46 19.74 -24.23
CA TRP A 89 -2.77 20.03 -23.65
C TRP A 89 -3.37 18.80 -22.96
N GLY A 90 -2.59 17.73 -22.75
CA GLY A 90 -3.08 16.51 -22.10
C GLY A 90 -4.01 15.65 -22.97
N ALA A 91 -4.18 15.97 -24.24
CA ALA A 91 -4.98 15.19 -25.17
C ALA A 91 -4.16 14.05 -25.79
N TYR A 92 -4.79 12.90 -26.04
CA TYR A 92 -4.15 11.74 -26.68
C TYR A 92 -5.13 10.97 -27.56
N ASP A 93 -4.62 10.24 -28.54
CA ASP A 93 -5.40 9.40 -29.42
C ASP A 93 -4.59 8.19 -29.90
N GLY A 94 -5.29 7.20 -30.47
CA GLY A 94 -4.62 6.05 -31.03
C GLY A 94 -5.54 4.93 -31.47
N LEU A 95 -4.91 3.78 -31.72
CA LEU A 95 -5.52 2.56 -32.20
C LEU A 95 -5.18 1.40 -31.28
N THR A 96 -6.15 0.52 -31.05
CA THR A 96 -5.92 -0.78 -30.42
C THR A 96 -6.69 -1.88 -31.16
N TYR A 97 -6.36 -3.14 -30.88
CA TYR A 97 -7.19 -4.23 -31.37
C TYR A 97 -8.57 -4.17 -30.68
N SER A 98 -9.63 -4.56 -31.39
CA SER A 98 -10.98 -4.56 -30.84
C SER A 98 -11.28 -5.91 -30.16
N THR A 99 -12.40 -6.55 -30.48
CA THR A 99 -12.83 -7.81 -29.85
C THR A 99 -13.06 -8.92 -30.85
N TRP A 100 -12.66 -10.13 -30.44
CA TRP A 100 -12.93 -11.38 -31.13
C TRP A 100 -14.18 -12.11 -30.59
N GLU A 101 -14.82 -11.59 -29.54
CA GLU A 101 -15.97 -12.20 -28.87
C GLU A 101 -17.28 -11.90 -29.60
N VAL A 102 -17.48 -12.63 -30.71
CA VAL A 102 -18.70 -12.60 -31.53
C VAL A 102 -19.65 -13.72 -31.12
N ASN A 103 -20.92 -13.41 -30.90
CA ASN A 103 -21.95 -14.34 -30.41
C ASN A 103 -21.57 -15.11 -29.13
N PRO A 104 -20.98 -14.48 -28.09
CA PRO A 104 -20.87 -15.12 -26.79
C PRO A 104 -22.26 -15.48 -26.26
N PRO A 105 -22.39 -16.46 -25.34
CA PRO A 105 -23.66 -16.88 -24.76
C PRO A 105 -24.21 -15.84 -23.75
N ASN A 106 -24.26 -14.57 -24.14
CA ASN A 106 -24.84 -13.47 -23.40
C ASN A 106 -25.91 -12.76 -24.27
N PRO A 107 -26.81 -11.95 -23.68
CA PRO A 107 -27.89 -11.31 -24.43
C PRO A 107 -27.44 -10.26 -25.48
N THR A 108 -26.20 -9.78 -25.43
CA THR A 108 -25.72 -8.72 -26.33
C THR A 108 -25.25 -9.26 -27.68
N GLY A 109 -24.91 -10.56 -27.78
CA GLY A 109 -24.43 -11.18 -29.02
C GLY A 109 -23.05 -10.68 -29.49
N TYR A 110 -22.43 -9.80 -28.72
CA TYR A 110 -21.09 -9.27 -28.91
C TYR A 110 -20.58 -8.77 -27.55
N ALA A 111 -19.34 -9.09 -27.20
CA ALA A 111 -18.72 -8.61 -25.96
C ALA A 111 -17.50 -7.74 -26.29
N PRO A 112 -17.34 -6.57 -25.65
CA PRO A 112 -16.18 -5.72 -25.87
C PRO A 112 -14.91 -6.39 -25.35
N THR A 113 -13.76 -6.03 -25.91
CA THR A 113 -12.49 -6.33 -25.26
C THR A 113 -12.29 -5.29 -24.19
N MET A 114 -12.21 -5.72 -22.94
CA MET A 114 -11.83 -4.87 -21.83
C MET A 114 -10.31 -4.75 -21.80
N MET A 115 -9.80 -3.52 -21.83
CA MET A 115 -8.37 -3.23 -21.68
C MET A 115 -8.17 -2.24 -20.55
N VAL A 116 -6.99 -2.28 -19.93
CA VAL A 116 -6.60 -1.35 -18.88
C VAL A 116 -5.85 -0.18 -19.51
N THR A 117 -6.36 1.03 -19.35
CA THR A 117 -5.72 2.27 -19.81
C THR A 117 -5.20 3.03 -18.61
N CYS A 118 -3.88 3.13 -18.47
CA CYS A 118 -3.18 3.73 -17.33
C CYS A 118 -2.54 5.06 -17.70
N MET A 119 -2.94 6.13 -17.01
CA MET A 119 -2.44 7.48 -17.19
C MET A 119 -1.26 7.71 -16.27
N ASN A 120 -0.27 8.47 -16.76
CA ASN A 120 0.99 8.70 -16.06
C ASN A 120 1.70 7.40 -15.67
N ASP A 121 1.63 6.38 -16.53
CA ASP A 121 2.18 5.07 -16.21
C ASP A 121 3.73 5.10 -16.31
N PRO A 122 4.48 4.78 -15.24
CA PRO A 122 5.94 4.83 -15.26
C PRO A 122 6.59 3.69 -16.05
N GLY A 123 5.81 2.73 -16.56
CA GLY A 123 6.32 1.50 -17.16
C GLY A 123 6.63 0.42 -16.12
N THR A 124 7.11 -0.73 -16.59
CA THR A 124 7.40 -1.92 -15.77
C THR A 124 8.87 -2.05 -15.37
N GLY A 125 9.73 -1.17 -15.88
CA GLY A 125 11.17 -1.16 -15.60
C GLY A 125 11.55 -0.48 -14.28
N PRO A 126 12.78 -0.67 -13.81
CA PRO A 126 13.29 -0.02 -12.59
C PRO A 126 13.51 1.49 -12.77
N THR A 127 13.64 1.94 -14.02
CA THR A 127 13.70 3.36 -14.38
C THR A 127 12.34 3.76 -14.95
N PRO A 128 11.64 4.74 -14.34
CA PRO A 128 10.39 5.25 -14.87
C PRO A 128 10.55 5.81 -16.29
N ASP A 129 9.45 5.83 -17.04
CA ASP A 129 9.31 6.58 -18.28
C ASP A 129 9.83 8.02 -18.11
N PRO A 130 10.65 8.56 -19.03
CA PRO A 130 11.20 9.92 -18.90
C PRO A 130 10.16 11.03 -18.78
N LEU A 131 8.92 10.77 -19.22
CA LEU A 131 7.79 11.70 -19.12
C LEU A 131 6.85 11.41 -17.96
N TYR A 132 7.10 10.37 -17.18
CA TYR A 132 6.40 10.15 -15.91
C TYR A 132 6.59 11.36 -15.00
N ASN A 133 5.47 11.86 -14.47
CA ASN A 133 5.49 12.97 -13.53
C ASN A 133 5.05 12.49 -12.13
N PRO A 134 5.94 12.43 -11.13
CA PRO A 134 5.59 11.97 -9.78
C PRO A 134 4.61 12.89 -9.02
N GLN A 135 4.17 13.99 -9.64
CA GLN A 135 3.17 14.93 -9.10
C GLN A 135 1.74 14.51 -9.38
N TYR A 136 1.53 13.45 -10.17
CA TYR A 136 0.23 12.87 -10.45
C TYR A 136 0.25 11.37 -10.17
N SER A 137 -0.89 10.82 -9.75
CA SER A 137 -1.06 9.38 -9.56
C SER A 137 -0.91 8.62 -10.87
N ASN A 138 -0.41 7.39 -10.81
CA ASN A 138 -0.70 6.42 -11.87
C ASN A 138 -2.13 5.91 -11.66
N PHE A 139 -3.05 6.30 -12.52
CA PHE A 139 -4.46 5.93 -12.42
C PHE A 139 -4.87 5.11 -13.64
N CYS A 140 -5.47 3.94 -13.43
CA CYS A 140 -5.86 3.05 -14.52
C CYS A 140 -7.37 2.83 -14.57
N TYR A 141 -7.90 2.76 -15.79
CA TYR A 141 -9.31 2.58 -16.08
C TYR A 141 -9.51 1.32 -16.92
N GLU A 142 -10.58 0.59 -16.67
CA GLU A 142 -10.98 -0.53 -17.52
C GLU A 142 -11.97 -0.05 -18.56
N ILE A 143 -11.53 -0.02 -19.82
CA ILE A 143 -12.26 0.61 -20.91
C ILE A 143 -12.66 -0.44 -21.95
N PRO A 144 -13.93 -0.45 -22.40
CA PRO A 144 -14.40 -1.37 -23.44
C PRO A 144 -13.98 -0.89 -24.84
N PHE A 145 -13.47 -1.81 -25.66
CA PHE A 145 -13.15 -1.56 -27.06
C PHE A 145 -13.97 -2.43 -28.00
N MET A 146 -14.66 -1.77 -28.94
CA MET A 146 -15.51 -2.39 -29.96
C MET A 146 -14.97 -2.14 -31.38
N PRO A 147 -15.23 -3.04 -32.35
CA PRO A 147 -14.69 -2.90 -33.71
C PRO A 147 -15.15 -1.61 -34.40
N GLY A 148 -14.20 -0.79 -34.87
CA GLY A 148 -14.47 0.44 -35.61
C GLY A 148 -15.08 1.59 -34.79
N GLN A 149 -15.40 1.36 -33.51
CA GLN A 149 -15.89 2.41 -32.62
C GLN A 149 -14.74 3.30 -32.16
N THR A 150 -15.01 4.60 -32.02
CA THR A 150 -14.11 5.53 -31.34
C THR A 150 -14.56 5.65 -29.89
N GLN A 151 -13.70 5.25 -28.97
CA GLN A 151 -13.93 5.41 -27.55
C GLN A 151 -13.45 6.79 -27.10
N TYR A 152 -14.34 7.57 -26.49
CA TYR A 152 -13.98 8.81 -25.81
C TYR A 152 -13.58 8.48 -24.37
N MET A 153 -12.46 9.04 -23.91
CA MET A 153 -11.88 8.75 -22.60
C MET A 153 -11.69 10.04 -21.81
N ASP A 154 -12.56 10.28 -20.82
CA ASP A 154 -12.32 11.23 -19.74
C ASP A 154 -11.54 10.48 -18.65
N THR A 155 -10.23 10.70 -18.58
CA THR A 155 -9.30 9.90 -17.77
C THR A 155 -8.59 10.73 -16.72
N PRO A 156 -9.26 10.97 -15.57
CA PRO A 156 -8.65 11.77 -14.52
C PRO A 156 -7.41 11.12 -13.90
N VAL A 157 -6.53 11.98 -13.41
CA VAL A 157 -5.44 11.64 -12.50
C VAL A 157 -5.60 12.46 -11.22
N VAL A 158 -5.11 11.91 -10.11
CA VAL A 158 -5.11 12.62 -8.84
C VAL A 158 -3.79 13.34 -8.67
N PRO A 159 -3.77 14.67 -8.45
CA PRO A 159 -2.56 15.38 -8.11
C PRO A 159 -2.07 14.88 -6.74
N THR A 160 -0.82 14.42 -6.70
CA THR A 160 -0.19 13.90 -5.49
C THR A 160 0.68 14.94 -4.80
N SER A 161 0.93 16.09 -5.45
CA SER A 161 1.65 17.23 -4.88
C SER A 161 0.76 18.46 -4.79
N ALA A 162 0.95 19.28 -3.75
CA ALA A 162 0.30 20.58 -3.65
C ALA A 162 0.67 21.48 -4.85
N PHE A 163 -0.31 22.24 -5.35
CA PHE A 163 -0.17 23.18 -6.48
C PHE A 163 0.23 22.54 -7.82
N ALA A 164 0.03 21.22 -7.99
CA ALA A 164 0.20 20.57 -9.29
C ALA A 164 -0.60 21.32 -10.38
N GLY A 165 0.00 21.48 -11.56
CA GLY A 165 -0.65 22.10 -12.73
C GLY A 165 -0.69 23.64 -12.77
N ALA A 166 -0.86 24.33 -11.65
CA ALA A 166 -1.20 25.75 -11.58
C ALA A 166 -0.04 26.77 -11.77
N GLY A 167 0.98 26.46 -12.57
CA GLY A 167 2.04 27.43 -12.93
C GLY A 167 3.37 27.30 -12.18
N TYR A 168 4.02 26.14 -12.33
CA TYR A 168 5.47 25.90 -12.10
C TYR A 168 6.03 26.02 -10.66
N ASN A 169 5.24 26.36 -9.65
CA ASN A 169 5.71 26.53 -8.26
C ASN A 169 5.36 25.36 -7.33
N ASN A 170 5.57 24.13 -7.79
CA ASN A 170 5.38 22.96 -6.94
C ASN A 170 6.36 22.98 -5.76
N PRO A 171 6.01 22.43 -4.58
CA PRO A 171 6.95 22.31 -3.48
C PRO A 171 8.11 21.37 -3.84
N ASP A 172 9.30 21.70 -3.35
CA ASP A 172 10.47 20.84 -3.46
C ASP A 172 10.43 19.79 -2.35
N CYS A 173 9.98 18.59 -2.69
CA CYS A 173 9.87 17.48 -1.75
C CYS A 173 11.14 16.62 -1.69
N ALA A 174 12.16 16.89 -2.51
CA ALA A 174 13.40 16.14 -2.47
C ALA A 174 14.28 16.62 -1.31
N TYR A 175 15.14 15.75 -0.80
CA TYR A 175 16.09 16.16 0.25
C TYR A 175 17.01 17.26 -0.25
N PRO A 176 17.40 18.22 0.60
CA PRO A 176 18.41 19.20 0.22
C PRO A 176 19.67 18.54 -0.31
N ASP A 177 20.33 19.16 -1.30
CA ASP A 177 21.57 18.64 -1.89
C ASP A 177 22.66 18.36 -0.83
N ALA A 178 23.49 17.33 -1.00
CA ALA A 178 24.49 16.86 -0.03
C ALA A 178 23.93 16.31 1.30
N THR A 179 22.64 15.96 1.37
CA THR A 179 22.06 15.19 2.49
C THR A 179 22.48 13.72 2.34
N PRO A 180 23.16 13.11 3.33
CA PRO A 180 23.57 11.71 3.21
C PRO A 180 22.34 10.80 3.20
N ALA A 181 22.20 9.95 2.18
CA ALA A 181 21.13 8.96 2.10
C ALA A 181 21.69 7.60 1.71
N ILE A 182 21.03 6.54 2.17
CA ILE A 182 21.46 5.18 1.88
C ILE A 182 20.72 4.61 0.66
N LYS A 183 21.41 3.75 -0.08
CA LYS A 183 20.81 2.80 -1.01
C LYS A 183 20.51 1.49 -0.30
N GLU A 184 21.46 1.02 0.51
CA GLU A 184 21.46 -0.32 1.08
C GLU A 184 22.40 -0.39 2.29
N VAL A 185 22.07 -1.23 3.26
CA VAL A 185 22.89 -1.53 4.43
C VAL A 185 22.95 -3.04 4.64
N ASP A 186 24.16 -3.60 4.74
CA ASP A 186 24.41 -5.03 4.85
C ASP A 186 25.29 -5.38 6.06
N GLY A 187 24.85 -6.37 6.83
CA GLY A 187 25.57 -6.90 7.99
C GLY A 187 26.26 -8.22 7.72
N ASN A 188 25.86 -9.28 8.43
CA ASN A 188 26.40 -10.63 8.21
C ASN A 188 25.96 -11.26 6.87
N GLY A 189 24.92 -10.71 6.26
CA GLY A 189 24.41 -11.02 4.94
C GLY A 189 23.71 -9.78 4.40
N VAL A 190 22.74 -9.97 3.52
CA VAL A 190 21.92 -8.88 2.98
C VAL A 190 21.10 -8.24 4.11
N GLY A 191 21.06 -6.91 4.16
CA GLY A 191 20.24 -6.16 5.10
C GLY A 191 20.87 -5.86 6.47
N PRO A 192 20.26 -4.95 7.25
CA PRO A 192 20.80 -4.36 8.48
C PRO A 192 20.69 -5.27 9.72
N TRP A 193 20.99 -6.56 9.55
CA TRP A 193 21.05 -7.53 10.64
C TRP A 193 22.47 -8.06 10.84
N VAL A 194 22.90 -8.10 12.10
CA VAL A 194 24.13 -8.77 12.51
C VAL A 194 23.86 -9.76 13.65
N SER A 195 24.61 -10.85 13.67
CA SER A 195 24.51 -11.92 14.66
C SER A 195 24.91 -11.50 16.08
N GLY A 196 25.68 -10.43 16.22
CA GLY A 196 26.11 -9.89 17.50
C GLY A 196 26.93 -8.61 17.36
N PRO A 197 27.34 -7.99 18.48
CA PRO A 197 28.19 -6.80 18.43
C PRO A 197 29.58 -7.08 17.87
N GLY A 198 30.26 -6.05 17.38
CA GLY A 198 31.58 -6.15 16.76
C GLY A 198 31.58 -6.87 15.41
N GLN A 199 30.42 -7.09 14.82
CA GLN A 199 30.28 -7.49 13.42
C GLN A 199 30.39 -6.26 12.52
N THR A 200 30.83 -6.50 11.29
CA THR A 200 30.94 -5.47 10.26
C THR A 200 29.57 -5.13 9.71
N LEU A 201 29.32 -3.83 9.53
CA LEU A 201 28.20 -3.30 8.76
C LEU A 201 28.76 -2.49 7.58
N THR A 202 28.21 -2.70 6.40
CA THR A 202 28.53 -1.98 5.16
C THR A 202 27.32 -1.16 4.75
N ILE A 203 27.52 0.14 4.52
CA ILE A 203 26.47 1.09 4.16
C ILE A 203 26.83 1.63 2.78
N THR A 204 25.94 1.47 1.82
CA THR A 204 26.11 1.96 0.44
C THR A 204 25.26 3.22 0.25
N ALA A 205 25.86 4.28 -0.29
CA ALA A 205 25.17 5.56 -0.52
C ALA A 205 24.15 5.48 -1.66
N LEU A 206 23.13 6.34 -1.60
CA LEU A 206 22.18 6.53 -2.70
C LEU A 206 22.82 7.20 -3.93
N GLY A 207 23.84 8.03 -3.71
CA GLY A 207 24.59 8.71 -4.78
C GLY A 207 23.79 9.83 -5.45
N ASP A 208 24.13 10.11 -6.71
CA ASP A 208 23.49 11.19 -7.48
C ASP A 208 22.08 10.81 -7.93
N GLN A 209 21.13 11.72 -7.72
CA GLN A 209 19.73 11.58 -8.13
C GLN A 209 19.30 12.79 -8.96
N MET A 210 18.57 12.55 -10.04
CA MET A 210 17.91 13.62 -10.78
C MET A 210 16.56 13.91 -10.13
N VAL A 211 16.37 15.14 -9.65
CA VAL A 211 15.13 15.57 -9.00
C VAL A 211 14.44 16.66 -9.82
N PRO A 212 13.11 16.83 -9.69
CA PRO A 212 12.41 17.95 -10.31
C PRO A 212 13.06 19.29 -9.98
N ASN A 213 13.16 20.17 -10.96
CA ASN A 213 13.72 21.51 -10.77
C ASN A 213 12.61 22.54 -10.52
N ASN A 214 12.48 22.98 -9.29
CA ASN A 214 11.49 23.99 -8.90
C ASN A 214 11.81 25.40 -9.42
N ALA A 215 13.01 25.63 -9.97
CA ALA A 215 13.36 26.86 -10.67
C ALA A 215 13.06 26.78 -12.19
N TYR A 216 12.49 25.68 -12.69
CA TYR A 216 12.17 25.54 -14.10
C TYR A 216 11.07 26.52 -14.53
N THR A 217 11.32 27.37 -15.53
CA THR A 217 10.37 28.38 -16.00
C THR A 217 9.86 28.10 -17.42
N GLY A 218 9.91 26.84 -17.85
CA GLY A 218 9.42 26.41 -19.15
C GLY A 218 10.49 26.30 -20.25
N PRO A 219 10.13 25.72 -21.41
CA PRO A 219 11.07 25.40 -22.48
C PRO A 219 11.62 26.62 -23.24
N SER A 220 11.02 27.81 -23.04
CA SER A 220 11.49 29.06 -23.62
C SER A 220 12.68 29.67 -22.87
N ALA A 221 12.97 29.20 -21.64
CA ALA A 221 14.15 29.62 -20.91
C ALA A 221 15.42 29.12 -21.62
N THR A 222 16.42 30.00 -21.74
CA THR A 222 17.68 29.70 -22.45
C THR A 222 18.87 29.49 -21.52
N THR A 223 18.70 29.74 -20.22
CA THR A 223 19.78 29.73 -19.23
C THR A 223 19.51 28.69 -18.13
N ALA A 224 20.52 27.90 -17.77
CA ALA A 224 20.45 26.98 -16.65
C ALA A 224 20.49 27.72 -15.30
N PRO A 225 19.81 27.22 -14.25
CA PRO A 225 19.00 26.00 -14.23
C PRO A 225 17.57 26.18 -14.79
N TYR A 226 17.13 27.39 -15.12
CA TYR A 226 15.74 27.69 -15.49
C TYR A 226 15.22 26.95 -16.73
N ASN A 227 16.13 26.48 -17.59
CA ASN A 227 15.82 25.68 -18.79
C ASN A 227 15.87 24.15 -18.58
N LEU A 228 16.22 23.68 -17.39
CA LEU A 228 16.33 22.25 -17.07
C LEU A 228 15.09 21.78 -16.30
N LYS A 229 14.41 20.73 -16.77
CA LYS A 229 13.26 20.14 -16.05
C LYS A 229 13.67 19.44 -14.75
N THR A 230 14.89 18.94 -14.71
CA THR A 230 15.47 18.26 -13.55
C THR A 230 16.87 18.77 -13.27
N ILE A 231 17.30 18.67 -12.01
CA ILE A 231 18.64 19.02 -11.54
C ILE A 231 19.24 17.85 -10.74
N PRO A 232 20.57 17.66 -10.78
CA PRO A 232 21.20 16.64 -9.95
C PRO A 232 21.22 17.08 -8.48
N ARG A 233 21.01 16.11 -7.59
CA ARG A 233 21.33 16.20 -6.16
C ARG A 233 22.21 15.04 -5.78
N HIS A 234 23.24 15.34 -5.01
CA HIS A 234 24.22 14.39 -4.54
C HIS A 234 23.85 13.92 -3.13
N TYR A 235 23.52 12.63 -2.98
CA TYR A 235 23.21 12.01 -1.68
C TYR A 235 24.29 11.04 -1.20
N GLY A 236 25.55 11.32 -1.56
CA GLY A 236 26.73 10.63 -1.04
C GLY A 236 27.08 11.03 0.40
N PHE A 237 28.07 10.35 0.96
CA PHE A 237 28.58 10.62 2.31
C PHE A 237 29.70 11.67 2.32
N GLY A 238 30.21 12.06 1.14
CA GLY A 238 31.37 12.92 0.98
C GLY A 238 32.70 12.21 1.27
N ALA A 239 33.80 12.73 0.72
CA ALA A 239 35.13 12.16 0.93
C ALA A 239 35.71 12.42 2.34
N THR A 240 35.20 13.43 3.05
CA THR A 240 35.63 13.73 4.42
C THR A 240 34.78 12.96 5.42
N ARG A 241 35.45 12.20 6.29
CA ARG A 241 34.79 11.35 7.29
C ARG A 241 33.89 12.15 8.24
N GLY A 242 32.63 11.72 8.34
CA GLY A 242 31.69 12.15 9.37
C GLY A 242 31.59 11.16 10.54
N THR A 243 30.41 11.08 11.16
CA THR A 243 30.11 10.17 12.28
C THR A 243 28.91 9.29 11.97
N VAL A 244 28.92 8.05 12.47
CA VAL A 244 27.78 7.14 12.42
C VAL A 244 27.39 6.73 13.83
N THR A 245 26.10 6.72 14.14
CA THR A 245 25.57 6.17 15.39
C THR A 245 24.54 5.09 15.14
N ILE A 246 24.43 4.12 16.04
CA ILE A 246 23.38 3.09 16.05
C ILE A 246 22.69 3.15 17.42
N GLY A 247 21.40 3.50 17.43
CA GLY A 247 20.64 3.69 18.67
C GLY A 247 21.23 4.76 19.59
N GLY A 248 21.77 5.84 19.00
CA GLY A 248 22.46 6.93 19.71
C GLY A 248 23.89 6.61 20.15
N VAL A 249 24.41 5.41 19.87
CA VAL A 249 25.78 5.01 20.23
C VAL A 249 26.72 5.16 19.04
N THR A 250 27.83 5.87 19.20
CA THR A 250 28.83 6.05 18.15
C THR A 250 29.45 4.71 17.70
N ALA A 251 29.40 4.46 16.40
CA ALA A 251 30.00 3.29 15.76
C ALA A 251 31.45 3.53 15.34
N ALA A 252 32.28 2.48 15.42
CA ALA A 252 33.67 2.54 15.03
C ALA A 252 33.80 2.36 13.51
N VAL A 253 33.81 3.49 12.77
CA VAL A 253 34.01 3.50 11.32
C VAL A 253 35.43 3.08 10.96
N THR A 254 35.55 2.01 10.16
CA THR A 254 36.80 1.43 9.66
C THR A 254 37.17 1.93 8.27
N SER A 255 36.18 2.26 7.44
CA SER A 255 36.35 2.84 6.12
C SER A 255 35.25 3.86 5.83
N TRP A 256 35.60 4.95 5.16
CA TRP A 256 34.66 5.99 4.73
C TRP A 256 35.06 6.48 3.34
N SER A 257 34.11 6.47 2.43
CA SER A 257 34.18 7.13 1.14
C SER A 257 32.85 7.82 0.87
N ASP A 258 32.77 8.52 -0.26
CA ASP A 258 31.54 9.13 -0.71
C ASP A 258 30.42 8.11 -0.99
N THR A 259 30.78 6.93 -1.47
CA THR A 259 29.84 5.90 -1.90
C THR A 259 29.60 4.79 -0.88
N GLN A 260 30.49 4.64 0.11
CA GLN A 260 30.43 3.53 1.06
C GLN A 260 31.02 3.88 2.42
N ILE A 261 30.39 3.36 3.47
CA ILE A 261 30.92 3.35 4.84
C ILE A 261 31.01 1.90 5.30
N THR A 262 32.12 1.54 5.95
CA THR A 262 32.26 0.28 6.68
C THR A 262 32.54 0.58 8.13
N LEU A 263 31.86 -0.11 9.04
CA LEU A 263 31.99 0.11 10.48
C LEU A 263 31.83 -1.18 11.27
N GLN A 264 32.18 -1.12 12.56
CA GLN A 264 31.90 -2.17 13.54
C GLN A 264 30.72 -1.77 14.42
N VAL A 265 29.76 -2.69 14.57
CA VAL A 265 28.56 -2.47 15.38
C VAL A 265 28.92 -2.38 16.88
N PRO A 266 28.51 -1.32 17.61
CA PRO A 266 28.85 -1.15 19.03
C PRO A 266 28.28 -2.23 19.96
N GLY A 267 29.01 -2.53 21.04
CA GLY A 267 28.59 -3.47 22.10
C GLY A 267 27.39 -3.00 22.93
N ASN A 268 27.19 -1.69 23.01
CA ASN A 268 26.23 -1.03 23.90
C ASN A 268 25.01 -0.45 23.17
N VAL A 269 24.70 -0.91 21.95
CA VAL A 269 23.41 -0.62 21.29
C VAL A 269 22.27 -1.01 22.25
N PRO A 270 21.22 -0.17 22.42
CA PRO A 270 20.12 -0.46 23.34
C PRO A 270 19.43 -1.80 23.07
N VAL A 271 18.92 -2.43 24.13
CA VAL A 271 18.08 -3.62 24.01
C VAL A 271 16.77 -3.23 23.32
N CYS A 272 16.28 -4.07 22.39
CA CYS A 272 15.01 -3.78 21.73
C CYS A 272 13.88 -3.66 22.76
N PRO A 273 13.00 -2.65 22.65
CA PRO A 273 11.93 -2.42 23.62
C PRO A 273 11.03 -3.64 23.84
N LEU A 274 10.76 -4.39 22.77
CA LEU A 274 10.03 -5.65 22.80
C LEU A 274 10.89 -6.76 22.18
N GLN A 275 10.99 -7.89 22.89
CA GLN A 275 11.79 -9.04 22.47
C GLN A 275 10.90 -10.07 21.76
N GLN A 276 11.44 -10.71 20.72
CA GLN A 276 10.78 -11.87 20.15
C GLN A 276 10.70 -12.99 21.20
N ARG A 277 9.59 -13.73 21.19
CA ARG A 277 9.37 -14.81 22.13
C ARG A 277 10.16 -16.08 21.80
N VAL A 278 10.60 -16.78 22.84
CA VAL A 278 11.39 -18.01 22.76
C VAL A 278 10.61 -19.13 22.07
N GLU A 279 9.30 -19.25 22.31
CA GLU A 279 8.43 -20.23 21.64
C GLU A 279 8.41 -20.07 20.10
N TYR A 280 8.74 -18.88 19.59
CA TYR A 280 8.82 -18.58 18.16
C TYR A 280 10.24 -18.72 17.58
N GLY A 281 11.19 -19.16 18.40
CA GLY A 281 12.57 -19.45 18.00
C GLY A 281 13.55 -18.32 18.29
N ALA A 282 13.20 -17.36 19.14
CA ALA A 282 14.16 -16.37 19.61
C ALA A 282 15.24 -17.02 20.50
N PRO A 283 16.52 -16.59 20.38
CA PRO A 283 17.56 -17.02 21.31
C PRO A 283 17.32 -16.46 22.71
N ALA A 284 17.94 -17.08 23.72
CA ALA A 284 17.84 -16.62 25.11
C ALA A 284 18.52 -15.25 25.36
N THR A 285 19.43 -14.84 24.48
CA THR A 285 20.09 -13.54 24.56
C THR A 285 19.21 -12.46 23.93
N ALA A 286 18.95 -11.40 24.69
CA ALA A 286 18.13 -10.27 24.22
C ALA A 286 18.74 -9.63 22.97
N ALA A 287 17.92 -9.46 21.94
CA ALA A 287 18.27 -8.70 20.76
C ALA A 287 18.40 -7.21 21.10
N ARG A 288 19.34 -6.55 20.44
CA ARG A 288 19.55 -5.11 20.52
C ARG A 288 19.16 -4.48 19.20
N CYS A 289 18.66 -3.26 19.24
CA CYS A 289 18.35 -2.52 18.02
C CYS A 289 18.43 -1.03 18.24
N GLY A 290 18.61 -0.32 17.13
CA GLY A 290 18.64 1.13 17.14
C GLY A 290 18.66 1.71 15.74
N GLU A 291 18.15 2.93 15.65
CA GLU A 291 18.20 3.73 14.43
C GLU A 291 19.65 3.95 14.00
N LEU A 292 19.93 3.74 12.71
CA LEU A 292 21.19 4.13 12.10
C LEU A 292 21.12 5.63 11.79
N VAL A 293 22.14 6.38 12.16
CA VAL A 293 22.19 7.82 11.81
C VAL A 293 23.57 8.14 11.29
N ILE A 294 23.60 8.74 10.10
CA ILE A 294 24.82 9.20 9.45
C ILE A 294 24.84 10.72 9.54
N THR A 295 25.88 11.28 10.13
CA THR A 295 26.16 12.72 10.09
C THR A 295 27.39 12.93 9.23
N ALA A 296 27.22 13.54 8.06
CA ALA A 296 28.30 13.85 7.14
C ALA A 296 29.17 15.01 7.66
N ALA A 297 30.38 15.18 7.13
CA ALA A 297 31.31 16.22 7.58
C ALA A 297 30.79 17.66 7.36
N ASN A 298 29.82 17.84 6.46
CA ASN A 298 29.11 19.11 6.25
C ASN A 298 28.06 19.41 7.34
N GLY A 299 27.91 18.54 8.35
CA GLY A 299 26.95 18.67 9.44
C GLY A 299 25.53 18.20 9.11
N LYS A 300 25.26 17.78 7.86
CA LYS A 300 23.96 17.23 7.47
C LYS A 300 23.79 15.80 7.98
N GLN A 301 22.57 15.46 8.37
CA GLN A 301 22.20 14.15 8.88
C GLN A 301 21.29 13.43 7.90
N SER A 302 21.37 12.10 7.90
CA SER A 302 20.43 11.24 7.17
C SER A 302 19.02 11.40 7.72
N ILE A 303 18.02 11.40 6.82
CA ILE A 303 16.60 11.52 7.18
C ILE A 303 15.99 10.14 7.42
N ASP A 304 16.02 9.29 6.39
CA ASP A 304 15.68 7.87 6.45
C ASP A 304 16.95 7.02 6.33
N THR A 305 17.07 5.98 7.14
CA THR A 305 18.05 4.91 6.91
C THR A 305 17.42 3.53 7.10
N VAL A 306 17.71 2.85 8.21
CA VAL A 306 17.24 1.53 8.60
C VAL A 306 17.44 1.36 10.10
N THR A 307 16.57 0.56 10.72
CA THR A 307 16.81 0.05 12.08
C THR A 307 17.82 -1.10 12.05
N VAL A 308 18.97 -0.97 12.70
CA VAL A 308 19.94 -2.08 12.80
C VAL A 308 19.51 -3.03 13.91
N THR A 309 19.42 -4.33 13.61
CA THR A 309 19.18 -5.39 14.60
C THR A 309 20.45 -6.18 14.87
N VAL A 310 20.75 -6.39 16.15
CA VAL A 310 21.95 -7.08 16.66
C VAL A 310 21.53 -8.28 17.51
N GLY A 311 21.82 -9.48 17.04
CA GLY A 311 21.39 -10.74 17.64
C GLY A 311 19.93 -11.08 17.31
N GLY A 312 19.29 -11.87 18.18
CA GLY A 312 17.95 -12.38 17.92
C GLY A 312 17.93 -13.48 16.85
N LYS A 313 16.72 -13.84 16.39
CA LYS A 313 16.54 -14.78 15.29
C LYS A 313 16.93 -14.11 13.96
N ALA A 314 17.63 -14.85 13.12
CA ALA A 314 18.05 -14.37 11.79
C ALA A 314 16.83 -14.08 10.89
N PRO A 315 16.95 -13.13 9.94
CA PRO A 315 15.87 -12.77 9.04
C PRO A 315 15.47 -13.91 8.08
N THR A 316 14.22 -13.92 7.68
CA THR A 316 13.76 -14.68 6.50
C THR A 316 13.83 -13.76 5.29
N HIS A 317 14.58 -14.17 4.27
CA HIS A 317 14.80 -13.37 3.08
C HIS A 317 13.73 -13.63 2.02
N VAL A 318 13.24 -12.55 1.40
CA VAL A 318 12.29 -12.58 0.28
C VAL A 318 12.99 -11.97 -0.93
N GLY A 319 13.33 -12.82 -1.90
CA GLY A 319 13.94 -12.37 -3.16
C GLY A 319 12.91 -11.74 -4.12
N PRO A 320 13.36 -11.02 -5.16
CA PRO A 320 12.50 -10.16 -5.99
C PRO A 320 11.27 -10.79 -6.66
N THR A 321 11.26 -12.11 -6.85
CA THR A 321 10.15 -12.85 -7.49
C THR A 321 9.32 -13.66 -6.51
N ALA A 322 9.68 -13.67 -5.22
CA ALA A 322 8.93 -14.34 -4.17
C ALA A 322 7.81 -13.45 -3.64
N SER A 323 6.72 -14.07 -3.18
CA SER A 323 5.60 -13.34 -2.56
C SER A 323 5.96 -12.93 -1.13
N VAL A 324 5.85 -11.63 -0.87
CA VAL A 324 5.99 -11.06 0.48
C VAL A 324 4.83 -11.51 1.36
N GLN A 325 3.60 -11.53 0.81
CA GLN A 325 2.41 -11.98 1.55
C GLN A 325 2.56 -13.42 2.07
N ALA A 326 3.04 -14.34 1.22
CA ALA A 326 3.26 -15.72 1.62
C ALA A 326 4.30 -15.85 2.75
N ALA A 327 5.37 -15.04 2.72
CA ALA A 327 6.37 -15.01 3.78
C ALA A 327 5.77 -14.49 5.10
N MET A 328 4.93 -13.45 5.07
CA MET A 328 4.23 -12.94 6.25
C MET A 328 3.24 -13.97 6.83
N ASP A 329 2.50 -14.67 5.98
CA ASP A 329 1.57 -15.71 6.41
C ASP A 329 2.27 -16.92 7.04
N ALA A 330 3.48 -17.25 6.59
CA ALA A 330 4.31 -18.30 7.18
C ALA A 330 5.08 -17.86 8.44
N ALA A 331 5.37 -16.56 8.58
CA ALA A 331 6.19 -16.02 9.67
C ALA A 331 5.57 -16.26 11.06
N LYS A 332 6.41 -16.48 12.06
CA LYS A 332 5.96 -16.50 13.46
C LYS A 332 5.98 -15.09 14.05
N PRO A 333 5.18 -14.79 15.07
CA PRO A 333 5.18 -13.48 15.72
C PRO A 333 6.60 -13.05 16.16
N GLY A 334 7.04 -11.87 15.71
CA GLY A 334 8.34 -11.26 15.97
C GLY A 334 9.43 -11.59 14.94
N ASP A 335 9.16 -12.46 13.98
CA ASP A 335 10.09 -12.76 12.88
C ASP A 335 10.40 -11.50 12.08
N MET A 336 11.66 -11.40 11.62
CA MET A 336 12.07 -10.40 10.64
C MET A 336 11.95 -11.00 9.24
N ILE A 337 11.32 -10.24 8.35
CA ILE A 337 11.20 -10.54 6.93
C ILE A 337 12.00 -9.48 6.20
N MET A 338 13.11 -9.88 5.59
CA MET A 338 14.01 -9.00 4.85
C MET A 338 13.63 -9.01 3.37
N ILE A 339 13.36 -7.83 2.80
CA ILE A 339 13.08 -7.65 1.38
C ILE A 339 14.38 -7.40 0.64
N ASP A 340 14.87 -8.41 -0.07
CA ASP A 340 16.16 -8.37 -0.74
C ASP A 340 16.09 -7.51 -2.01
N PRO A 341 17.18 -6.81 -2.39
CA PRO A 341 17.29 -6.17 -3.69
C PRO A 341 17.37 -7.21 -4.81
N THR A 342 17.29 -6.73 -6.05
CA THR A 342 17.60 -7.54 -7.23
C THR A 342 19.10 -7.54 -7.46
N CYS A 343 19.71 -8.72 -7.58
CA CYS A 343 21.14 -8.86 -7.77
C CYS A 343 21.47 -9.57 -9.08
N THR A 344 22.35 -8.97 -9.88
CA THR A 344 22.76 -9.48 -11.18
C THR A 344 24.27 -9.58 -11.29
N ASN A 345 24.77 -10.50 -12.11
CA ASN A 345 26.17 -10.51 -12.51
C ASN A 345 26.42 -9.45 -13.60
N THR A 346 27.68 -9.24 -13.99
CA THR A 346 28.06 -8.28 -15.04
C THR A 346 27.48 -8.59 -16.43
N ALA A 347 26.97 -9.82 -16.64
CA ALA A 347 26.28 -10.22 -17.87
C ALA A 347 24.75 -10.05 -17.77
N GLY A 348 24.22 -9.48 -16.68
CA GLY A 348 22.80 -9.24 -16.46
C GLY A 348 21.99 -10.43 -15.96
N GLY A 349 22.62 -11.57 -15.66
CA GLY A 349 21.93 -12.74 -15.11
C GLY A 349 21.70 -12.61 -13.60
N THR A 350 20.50 -12.95 -13.13
CA THR A 350 20.16 -12.93 -11.69
C THR A 350 21.05 -13.89 -10.90
N VAL A 351 21.61 -13.42 -9.78
CA VAL A 351 22.46 -14.18 -8.85
C VAL A 351 22.05 -13.88 -7.41
N ALA A 352 22.51 -14.69 -6.45
CA ALA A 352 22.33 -14.38 -5.04
C ALA A 352 23.06 -13.07 -4.70
N CYS A 353 22.44 -12.20 -3.90
CA CYS A 353 23.04 -10.92 -3.50
C CYS A 353 24.31 -11.06 -2.65
N THR A 354 24.53 -12.22 -2.03
CA THR A 354 25.78 -12.54 -1.35
C THR A 354 26.93 -12.89 -2.32
N THR A 355 26.69 -12.89 -3.63
CA THR A 355 27.71 -13.21 -4.64
C THR A 355 28.70 -12.04 -4.77
N PRO A 356 30.01 -12.26 -4.59
CA PRO A 356 31.00 -11.21 -4.76
C PRO A 356 30.92 -10.56 -6.16
N GLY A 357 30.86 -9.22 -6.19
CA GLY A 357 30.76 -8.46 -7.44
C GLY A 357 29.36 -8.44 -8.07
N ALA A 358 28.32 -8.91 -7.37
CA ALA A 358 26.95 -8.70 -7.80
C ALA A 358 26.61 -7.21 -7.87
N ILE A 359 25.81 -6.84 -8.87
CA ILE A 359 25.26 -5.50 -9.06
C ILE A 359 23.87 -5.50 -8.45
N HIS A 360 23.71 -4.71 -7.39
CA HIS A 360 22.45 -4.57 -6.66
C HIS A 360 21.62 -3.45 -7.27
N SER A 361 20.35 -3.73 -7.56
CA SER A 361 19.35 -2.77 -8.02
C SER A 361 18.06 -2.95 -7.20
N ALA A 362 17.16 -1.98 -7.29
CA ALA A 362 15.89 -2.06 -6.57
C ALA A 362 15.10 -3.32 -6.97
N SER A 363 14.39 -3.89 -6.00
CA SER A 363 13.33 -4.88 -6.19
C SER A 363 11.98 -4.21 -5.91
N ALA A 364 10.98 -4.49 -6.76
CA ALA A 364 9.62 -3.97 -6.57
C ALA A 364 8.63 -5.14 -6.53
N HIS A 365 8.04 -5.35 -5.35
CA HIS A 365 7.03 -6.36 -5.11
C HIS A 365 5.65 -5.75 -5.33
N SER A 366 4.98 -6.17 -6.41
CA SER A 366 3.66 -5.64 -6.74
C SER A 366 2.56 -6.42 -6.00
N GLU A 367 2.42 -6.16 -4.70
CA GLU A 367 1.50 -6.83 -3.78
C GLU A 367 0.82 -5.80 -2.86
N LEU A 368 -0.41 -6.11 -2.43
CA LEU A 368 -1.08 -5.44 -1.31
C LEU A 368 -0.93 -6.33 -0.09
N LEU A 369 -0.30 -5.82 0.96
CA LEU A 369 0.14 -6.63 2.08
C LEU A 369 -0.86 -6.59 3.24
N LEU A 370 -1.11 -7.74 3.85
CA LEU A 370 -1.88 -7.94 5.08
C LEU A 370 -0.96 -8.43 6.19
N MET A 371 -0.55 -7.51 7.06
CA MET A 371 0.19 -7.80 8.28
C MET A 371 -0.79 -8.10 9.41
N TRP A 372 -1.13 -9.37 9.61
CA TRP A 372 -2.08 -9.80 10.63
C TRP A 372 -1.44 -10.45 11.88
N LYS A 373 -0.12 -10.63 11.84
CA LYS A 373 0.72 -11.00 13.00
C LYS A 373 1.76 -9.90 13.20
N PRO A 374 2.22 -9.67 14.44
CA PRO A 374 3.34 -8.76 14.65
C PRO A 374 4.60 -9.35 14.02
N VAL A 375 5.06 -8.77 12.92
CA VAL A 375 6.30 -9.13 12.23
C VAL A 375 7.10 -7.86 11.97
N ARG A 376 8.40 -8.00 11.77
CA ARG A 376 9.29 -6.90 11.37
C ARG A 376 9.54 -7.02 9.87
N LEU A 377 8.73 -6.35 9.08
CA LEU A 377 8.92 -6.22 7.65
C LEU A 377 9.98 -5.14 7.41
N GLN A 378 11.12 -5.53 6.86
CA GLN A 378 12.27 -4.64 6.73
C GLN A 378 12.92 -4.74 5.35
N GLY A 379 13.22 -3.59 4.77
CA GLY A 379 14.06 -3.48 3.58
C GLY A 379 15.52 -3.27 3.93
N VAL A 380 16.40 -3.48 2.95
CA VAL A 380 17.83 -3.15 3.08
C VAL A 380 18.10 -1.64 3.03
N GLY A 381 17.11 -0.89 2.55
CA GLY A 381 17.07 0.55 2.40
C GLY A 381 15.91 0.93 1.48
N ALA A 382 15.23 2.04 1.77
CA ALA A 382 13.95 2.38 1.13
C ALA A 382 14.04 2.61 -0.39
N ALA A 383 15.23 2.90 -0.91
CA ALA A 383 15.48 3.04 -2.35
C ALA A 383 15.64 1.69 -3.09
N SER A 384 15.89 0.60 -2.36
CA SER A 384 16.22 -0.72 -2.93
C SER A 384 15.15 -1.78 -2.69
N SER A 385 14.36 -1.65 -1.62
CA SER A 385 13.30 -2.59 -1.25
C SER A 385 11.94 -1.92 -1.38
N ILE A 386 11.20 -2.20 -2.47
CA ILE A 386 9.96 -1.47 -2.80
C ILE A 386 8.74 -2.38 -2.71
N ILE A 387 7.71 -1.93 -2.00
CA ILE A 387 6.35 -2.45 -2.05
C ILE A 387 5.52 -1.55 -2.96
N ASN A 388 4.98 -2.12 -4.03
CA ASN A 388 4.17 -1.44 -5.02
C ASN A 388 2.71 -1.92 -4.92
N GLY A 389 1.87 -1.11 -4.27
CA GLY A 389 0.46 -1.40 -4.00
C GLY A 389 -0.48 -1.28 -5.22
N ASN A 390 0.04 -1.38 -6.46
CA ASN A 390 -0.80 -1.33 -7.66
C ASN A 390 -1.87 -2.42 -7.62
N THR A 391 -3.13 -2.05 -7.82
CA THR A 391 -4.29 -2.95 -7.74
C THR A 391 -4.75 -3.46 -9.10
N HIS A 392 -4.08 -3.06 -10.19
CA HIS A 392 -4.42 -3.48 -11.54
C HIS A 392 -3.61 -4.71 -12.00
N PRO A 393 -4.17 -5.54 -12.89
CA PRO A 393 -5.56 -5.48 -13.43
C PRO A 393 -6.62 -5.88 -12.38
N ALA A 394 -7.91 -5.70 -12.68
CA ALA A 394 -8.99 -6.12 -11.77
C ALA A 394 -8.86 -7.60 -11.35
N GLY A 395 -9.36 -7.89 -10.15
CA GLY A 395 -9.24 -9.20 -9.49
C GLY A 395 -8.02 -9.34 -8.58
N LYS A 396 -7.02 -8.44 -8.67
CA LYS A 396 -5.85 -8.49 -7.77
C LYS A 396 -6.22 -8.30 -6.30
N LEU A 397 -7.25 -7.50 -6.02
CA LEU A 397 -7.80 -7.29 -4.68
C LEU A 397 -8.59 -8.49 -4.14
N ASP A 398 -9.01 -9.44 -4.97
CA ASP A 398 -9.93 -10.51 -4.53
C ASP A 398 -9.30 -11.39 -3.46
N ASN A 399 -8.02 -11.74 -3.61
CA ASN A 399 -7.28 -12.51 -2.62
C ASN A 399 -7.12 -11.73 -1.31
N TRP A 400 -6.89 -10.42 -1.40
CA TRP A 400 -6.80 -9.53 -0.26
C TRP A 400 -8.13 -9.50 0.51
N ARG A 401 -9.25 -9.25 -0.18
CA ARG A 401 -10.62 -9.22 0.38
C ARG A 401 -10.98 -10.52 1.08
N ARG A 402 -10.70 -11.64 0.43
CA ARG A 402 -10.90 -12.98 0.98
C ARG A 402 -10.11 -13.14 2.29
N GLN A 403 -8.82 -12.83 2.27
CA GLN A 403 -8.00 -12.95 3.46
C GLN A 403 -8.49 -12.06 4.60
N VAL A 404 -8.94 -10.83 4.34
CA VAL A 404 -9.56 -9.97 5.34
C VAL A 404 -10.80 -10.63 5.96
N ASN A 405 -11.72 -11.14 5.14
CA ASN A 405 -12.91 -11.85 5.63
C ASN A 405 -12.52 -13.05 6.50
N CYS A 406 -11.52 -13.83 6.06
CA CYS A 406 -11.02 -14.97 6.82
C CYS A 406 -10.49 -14.56 8.18
N LEU A 407 -9.65 -13.52 8.23
CA LEU A 407 -9.05 -13.01 9.46
C LEU A 407 -10.10 -12.51 10.46
N MET A 408 -11.10 -11.78 9.98
CA MET A 408 -12.23 -11.31 10.78
C MET A 408 -13.16 -12.47 11.20
N GLY A 409 -13.10 -13.62 10.54
CA GLY A 409 -13.99 -14.76 10.83
C GLY A 409 -15.36 -14.63 10.16
N LEU A 410 -15.40 -14.00 9.00
CA LEU A 410 -16.58 -13.89 8.14
C LEU A 410 -16.44 -14.77 6.89
N ALA A 411 -17.55 -15.34 6.45
CA ALA A 411 -17.63 -16.01 5.15
C ALA A 411 -17.75 -15.00 4.01
N LEU A 412 -17.60 -15.44 2.76
CA LEU A 412 -17.63 -14.57 1.58
C LEU A 412 -18.97 -13.86 1.34
N ASN A 413 -20.04 -14.32 1.99
CA ASN A 413 -21.35 -13.66 1.99
C ASN A 413 -21.45 -12.50 3.01
N GLY A 414 -20.37 -12.21 3.75
CA GLY A 414 -20.31 -11.15 4.76
C GLY A 414 -20.90 -11.54 6.12
N ALA A 415 -21.35 -12.79 6.31
CA ALA A 415 -21.89 -13.27 7.59
C ALA A 415 -20.84 -14.07 8.39
N PRO A 416 -20.92 -14.12 9.74
CA PRO A 416 -19.97 -14.85 10.57
C PRO A 416 -19.84 -16.33 10.19
N ILE A 417 -18.61 -16.85 10.22
CA ILE A 417 -18.33 -18.27 9.98
C ILE A 417 -18.96 -19.09 11.10
N SER A 418 -19.71 -20.13 10.73
CA SER A 418 -20.29 -21.10 11.66
C SER A 418 -20.44 -22.46 11.01
N SER A 419 -20.88 -23.47 11.78
CA SER A 419 -21.18 -24.79 11.22
C SER A 419 -22.27 -24.78 10.14
N THR A 420 -23.17 -23.78 10.17
CA THR A 420 -24.24 -23.60 9.18
C THR A 420 -23.91 -22.53 8.12
N ASN A 421 -22.80 -21.81 8.28
CA ASN A 421 -22.30 -20.80 7.35
C ASN A 421 -20.78 -20.95 7.18
N PRO A 422 -20.29 -21.97 6.45
CA PRO A 422 -18.87 -22.17 6.23
C PRO A 422 -18.28 -21.07 5.33
N TYR A 423 -16.96 -20.89 5.40
CA TYR A 423 -16.25 -19.85 4.66
C TYR A 423 -16.33 -19.99 3.12
N ASP A 424 -16.20 -21.22 2.59
CA ASP A 424 -16.21 -21.49 1.14
C ASP A 424 -17.33 -22.45 0.69
N LEU A 425 -17.76 -22.28 -0.56
CA LEU A 425 -18.39 -23.33 -1.37
C LEU A 425 -17.29 -24.03 -2.22
N PRO A 426 -17.30 -25.37 -2.40
CA PRO A 426 -16.22 -26.15 -3.06
C PRO A 426 -15.85 -25.80 -4.52
N THR A 427 -16.52 -24.84 -5.13
CA THR A 427 -16.44 -24.52 -6.58
C THR A 427 -15.86 -23.14 -6.88
N ASP A 428 -15.38 -22.40 -5.88
CA ASP A 428 -14.88 -21.04 -6.08
C ASP A 428 -13.45 -21.05 -6.67
N THR A 429 -13.32 -20.53 -7.89
CA THR A 429 -12.06 -20.46 -8.64
C THR A 429 -11.61 -19.02 -8.90
N ALA A 430 -12.13 -18.02 -8.17
CA ALA A 430 -11.84 -16.61 -8.41
C ALA A 430 -10.37 -16.21 -8.19
N ASN A 431 -9.57 -17.02 -7.48
CA ASN A 431 -8.13 -16.77 -7.33
C ASN A 431 -7.33 -17.38 -8.50
N ASN A 432 -7.38 -16.74 -9.68
CA ASN A 432 -6.67 -17.21 -10.88
C ASN A 432 -6.94 -18.70 -11.21
N GLY A 433 -8.17 -19.17 -10.98
CA GLY A 433 -8.56 -20.57 -11.17
C GLY A 433 -8.39 -21.47 -9.95
N ARG A 434 -7.98 -20.96 -8.78
CA ARG A 434 -7.74 -21.74 -7.55
C ARG A 434 -8.71 -21.34 -6.43
N PRO A 435 -9.04 -22.24 -5.49
CA PRO A 435 -9.72 -21.87 -4.25
C PRO A 435 -8.77 -21.09 -3.33
N TYR A 436 -9.21 -19.96 -2.78
CA TYR A 436 -8.57 -19.40 -1.58
C TYR A 436 -9.00 -20.24 -0.39
N THR A 437 -8.07 -20.83 0.36
CA THR A 437 -8.41 -21.60 1.55
C THR A 437 -8.27 -20.71 2.78
N CYS A 438 -9.35 -20.50 3.53
CA CYS A 438 -9.29 -19.89 4.86
C CYS A 438 -8.96 -20.93 5.94
N PRO A 439 -7.71 -21.04 6.42
CA PRO A 439 -7.35 -22.04 7.42
C PRO A 439 -8.02 -21.70 8.75
N SER A 440 -8.44 -22.71 9.51
CA SER A 440 -9.02 -22.49 10.85
C SER A 440 -8.06 -21.76 11.80
N THR A 441 -6.75 -21.82 11.56
CA THR A 441 -5.73 -21.07 12.31
C THR A 441 -5.68 -19.58 11.99
N MET A 442 -6.35 -19.14 10.91
CA MET A 442 -6.45 -17.74 10.49
C MET A 442 -7.81 -17.12 10.87
N GLN A 443 -8.83 -17.95 11.10
CA GLN A 443 -10.15 -17.48 11.48
C GLN A 443 -10.13 -16.77 12.84
N PHE A 444 -10.81 -15.63 12.93
CA PHE A 444 -10.95 -14.81 14.15
C PHE A 444 -9.60 -14.38 14.76
N GLN A 445 -8.56 -14.25 13.92
CA GLN A 445 -7.24 -13.82 14.37
C GLN A 445 -7.11 -12.31 14.47
N VAL A 446 -8.05 -11.53 13.96
CA VAL A 446 -8.06 -10.07 14.14
C VAL A 446 -9.41 -9.65 14.70
N ASP A 447 -9.42 -8.53 15.42
CA ASP A 447 -10.65 -8.01 16.01
C ASP A 447 -11.02 -6.69 15.33
N ARG A 448 -12.32 -6.52 15.07
CA ARG A 448 -12.90 -5.22 14.72
C ARG A 448 -12.72 -4.19 15.84
N LEU A 449 -12.99 -2.92 15.60
CA LEU A 449 -13.13 -1.90 16.63
C LEU A 449 -14.52 -2.00 17.30
N PRO A 450 -14.68 -1.52 18.55
CA PRO A 450 -15.98 -1.52 19.21
C PRO A 450 -16.99 -0.67 18.43
N LEU A 451 -18.19 -1.22 18.20
CA LEU A 451 -19.26 -0.61 17.38
C LEU A 451 -18.95 -0.50 15.89
N GLU A 452 -17.82 -1.03 15.41
CA GLU A 452 -17.53 -1.09 13.98
C GLU A 452 -18.46 -2.08 13.27
N ALA A 453 -19.11 -1.61 12.20
CA ALA A 453 -20.05 -2.39 11.41
C ALA A 453 -19.32 -3.26 10.37
N THR A 454 -18.92 -4.46 10.77
CA THR A 454 -18.19 -5.38 9.88
C THR A 454 -19.03 -6.50 9.29
N VAL A 455 -20.28 -6.68 9.74
CA VAL A 455 -21.16 -7.77 9.26
C VAL A 455 -22.02 -7.26 8.11
N GLY A 456 -21.94 -7.95 6.97
CA GLY A 456 -22.71 -7.59 5.78
C GLY A 456 -24.21 -7.75 5.96
N TRP A 457 -24.99 -6.88 5.29
CA TRP A 457 -26.45 -6.97 5.15
C TRP A 457 -27.29 -6.86 6.44
N ASP A 458 -26.75 -6.34 7.54
CA ASP A 458 -27.53 -6.03 8.74
C ASP A 458 -27.86 -4.53 8.82
N ALA A 459 -29.12 -4.20 8.54
CA ALA A 459 -29.63 -2.82 8.53
C ALA A 459 -29.73 -2.17 9.92
N ASN A 460 -29.50 -2.93 11.01
CA ASN A 460 -29.55 -2.41 12.38
C ASN A 460 -28.17 -1.97 12.90
N LEU A 461 -27.09 -2.29 12.18
CA LEU A 461 -25.76 -1.81 12.54
C LEU A 461 -25.67 -0.30 12.29
N ASN A 462 -24.97 0.38 13.19
CA ASN A 462 -24.69 1.80 13.05
C ASN A 462 -23.64 1.95 11.95
N GLY A 463 -24.09 2.24 10.74
CA GLY A 463 -23.22 2.45 9.58
C GLY A 463 -23.99 3.25 8.56
N ASN A 464 -23.51 4.46 8.29
CA ASN A 464 -23.96 5.22 7.14
C ASN A 464 -23.67 4.36 5.91
N LEU A 465 -24.73 3.81 5.31
CA LEU A 465 -24.75 2.82 4.23
C LEU A 465 -24.04 3.26 2.92
N ALA A 466 -23.33 4.39 2.90
CA ALA A 466 -22.60 4.85 1.73
C ALA A 466 -21.34 4.00 1.41
N GLU A 467 -20.74 3.30 2.39
CA GLU A 467 -19.48 2.58 2.20
C GLU A 467 -19.63 1.11 1.76
N MET A 468 -20.78 0.47 2.03
CA MET A 468 -21.06 -0.92 1.62
C MET A 468 -21.80 -1.02 0.27
N LEU A 469 -22.18 0.10 -0.33
CA LEU A 469 -23.00 0.14 -1.55
C LEU A 469 -22.19 0.16 -2.87
N GLN A 470 -20.84 0.19 -2.80
CA GLN A 470 -19.94 0.15 -3.98
C GLN A 470 -18.80 -0.90 -3.87
N GLU A 471 -19.18 -2.18 -3.75
CA GLU A 471 -18.32 -3.37 -3.94
C GLU A 471 -17.46 -3.83 -2.72
N PRO A 472 -17.02 -5.11 -2.67
CA PRO A 472 -17.45 -6.11 -1.72
C PRO A 472 -16.42 -6.35 -0.59
N SER A 473 -15.99 -5.31 0.14
CA SER A 473 -15.08 -5.50 1.28
C SER A 473 -15.57 -4.88 2.58
N LEU A 474 -15.11 -5.48 3.67
CA LEU A 474 -15.41 -5.12 5.07
C LEU A 474 -14.79 -3.79 5.50
N MET A 475 -13.78 -3.32 4.76
CA MET A 475 -12.96 -2.16 5.15
C MET A 475 -13.40 -0.86 4.45
N GLY A 476 -14.50 -0.89 3.69
CA GLY A 476 -15.13 0.29 3.09
C GLY A 476 -14.13 1.19 2.36
N ALA A 477 -14.12 2.46 2.74
CA ALA A 477 -13.25 3.48 2.17
C ALA A 477 -11.76 3.30 2.48
N LEU A 478 -11.37 2.38 3.37
CA LEU A 478 -9.98 2.15 3.80
C LEU A 478 -9.35 0.91 3.17
N GLU A 479 -10.02 0.32 2.18
CA GLU A 479 -9.53 -0.85 1.46
C GLU A 479 -8.24 -0.57 0.66
N GLY A 480 -7.37 -1.59 0.58
CA GLY A 480 -6.31 -1.66 -0.42
C GLY A 480 -5.12 -0.74 -0.16
N ALA A 481 -4.78 -0.51 1.10
CA ALA A 481 -3.48 0.08 1.44
C ALA A 481 -2.34 -0.81 0.93
N ALA A 482 -1.20 -0.22 0.54
CA ALA A 482 -0.03 -1.01 0.15
C ALA A 482 0.41 -1.96 1.28
N ILE A 483 0.33 -1.50 2.53
CA ILE A 483 0.45 -2.34 3.73
C ILE A 483 -0.71 -2.06 4.68
N THR A 484 -1.56 -3.06 4.90
CA THR A 484 -2.64 -3.05 5.87
C THR A 484 -2.26 -3.88 7.09
N VAL A 485 -2.30 -3.28 8.28
CA VAL A 485 -2.06 -3.93 9.57
C VAL A 485 -3.40 -4.20 10.23
N LEU A 486 -3.70 -5.47 10.46
CA LEU A 486 -4.86 -5.96 11.18
C LEU A 486 -4.36 -6.70 12.42
N SER A 487 -5.03 -6.59 13.56
CA SER A 487 -4.47 -7.10 14.82
C SER A 487 -5.54 -7.59 15.77
N LYS A 488 -5.10 -8.39 16.75
CA LYS A 488 -5.95 -8.83 17.86
C LYS A 488 -5.73 -7.94 19.08
N GLY A 489 -6.82 -7.43 19.64
CA GLY A 489 -6.79 -6.48 20.75
C GLY A 489 -7.73 -6.78 21.90
N VAL A 490 -8.63 -7.75 21.77
CA VAL A 490 -9.57 -8.09 22.84
C VAL A 490 -9.69 -9.59 23.10
N ASP A 491 -10.05 -9.91 24.35
CA ASP A 491 -10.44 -11.25 24.77
C ASP A 491 -11.95 -11.27 25.03
N PHE A 492 -12.66 -12.09 24.26
CA PHE A 492 -14.10 -12.29 24.38
C PHE A 492 -14.48 -13.32 25.47
N HIS A 493 -13.50 -13.99 26.10
CA HIS A 493 -13.73 -15.04 27.11
C HIS A 493 -14.65 -16.16 26.62
N GLY A 494 -14.53 -16.51 25.34
CA GLY A 494 -15.34 -17.54 24.67
C GLY A 494 -16.74 -17.09 24.24
N GLN A 495 -17.12 -15.82 24.42
CA GLN A 495 -18.38 -15.28 23.94
C GLN A 495 -18.37 -15.04 22.42
N ASN A 496 -19.56 -14.95 21.82
CA ASN A 496 -19.72 -14.67 20.39
C ASN A 496 -19.39 -13.19 20.07
N PRO A 497 -18.32 -12.90 19.28
CA PRO A 497 -17.95 -11.52 18.92
C PRO A 497 -18.94 -10.84 17.96
N TYR A 498 -19.81 -11.62 17.33
CA TYR A 498 -20.81 -11.18 16.35
C TYR A 498 -22.24 -11.46 16.82
N ASP A 499 -22.52 -11.26 18.11
CA ASP A 499 -23.89 -11.31 18.62
C ASP A 499 -24.73 -10.20 17.97
N SER A 500 -25.72 -10.59 17.15
CA SER A 500 -26.56 -9.67 16.39
C SER A 500 -27.45 -8.80 17.28
N THR A 501 -27.64 -9.15 18.55
CA THR A 501 -28.42 -8.33 19.49
C THR A 501 -27.65 -7.12 20.00
N LEU A 502 -26.33 -7.09 19.81
CA LEU A 502 -25.46 -6.02 20.32
C LEU A 502 -25.19 -4.92 19.30
N LEU A 503 -25.67 -5.06 18.06
CA LEU A 503 -25.60 -4.04 16.99
C LEU A 503 -24.18 -3.48 16.77
N GLY A 504 -23.19 -4.37 16.64
CA GLY A 504 -21.78 -3.97 16.55
C GLY A 504 -21.12 -3.78 17.92
N GLY A 505 -21.84 -3.87 19.03
CA GLY A 505 -21.26 -3.96 20.36
C GLY A 505 -20.48 -5.25 20.57
N PHE A 506 -19.49 -5.20 21.47
CA PHE A 506 -18.86 -6.40 22.00
C PHE A 506 -19.67 -6.96 23.17
N PRO A 507 -19.61 -8.28 23.41
CA PRO A 507 -20.20 -8.90 24.60
C PRO A 507 -19.79 -8.23 25.90
N THR A 508 -20.72 -8.20 26.87
CA THR A 508 -20.38 -7.74 28.22
C THR A 508 -19.30 -8.61 28.82
N GLY A 509 -18.26 -7.99 29.40
CA GLY A 509 -17.11 -8.69 29.98
C GLY A 509 -15.94 -8.89 29.03
N THR A 510 -16.05 -8.48 27.76
CA THR A 510 -14.89 -8.39 26.86
C THR A 510 -13.83 -7.45 27.44
N THR A 511 -12.56 -7.87 27.42
CA THR A 511 -11.43 -7.13 28.01
C THR A 511 -10.34 -6.85 26.97
N LEU A 512 -9.63 -5.73 27.14
CA LEU A 512 -8.44 -5.42 26.34
C LEU A 512 -7.32 -6.46 26.57
N LEU A 513 -6.63 -6.83 25.48
CA LEU A 513 -5.40 -7.62 25.55
C LEU A 513 -4.22 -6.74 26.00
N THR A 514 -3.43 -7.29 26.90
CA THR A 514 -2.20 -6.69 27.43
C THR A 514 -1.04 -7.67 27.25
N SER A 515 0.19 -7.22 27.55
CA SER A 515 1.37 -8.09 27.56
C SER A 515 1.24 -9.29 28.53
N ALA A 516 0.36 -9.22 29.53
CA ALA A 516 0.10 -10.34 30.44
C ALA A 516 -0.67 -11.48 29.76
N ASN A 517 -1.53 -11.18 28.77
CA ASN A 517 -2.33 -12.17 28.05
C ASN A 517 -1.49 -13.03 27.09
N CYS A 518 -0.27 -12.59 26.80
CA CYS A 518 0.69 -13.31 25.98
C CYS A 518 1.12 -14.64 26.65
N GLY A 519 1.05 -14.75 27.97
CA GLY A 519 1.59 -15.91 28.71
C GLY A 519 3.11 -15.82 28.89
N ALA A 520 3.69 -16.80 29.59
CA ALA A 520 5.11 -16.79 29.93
C ALA A 520 6.01 -16.95 28.68
N ASN A 521 7.05 -16.13 28.57
CA ASN A 521 8.03 -16.20 27.48
C ASN A 521 9.06 -17.32 27.72
N ASN A 522 8.69 -18.57 27.38
CA ASN A 522 9.57 -19.73 27.43
C ASN A 522 9.26 -20.69 26.26
N ALA A 523 10.03 -21.77 26.12
CA ALA A 523 9.92 -22.68 24.99
C ALA A 523 8.65 -23.56 24.98
N THR A 524 7.92 -23.66 26.09
CA THR A 524 6.81 -24.63 26.26
C THR A 524 5.44 -23.99 26.43
N THR A 525 5.39 -22.69 26.78
CA THR A 525 4.14 -21.96 26.99
C THR A 525 3.65 -21.44 25.66
N HIS A 526 2.40 -21.77 25.34
CA HIS A 526 1.74 -21.32 24.13
C HIS A 526 1.16 -19.92 24.33
N ASN A 527 1.44 -19.01 23.39
CA ASN A 527 0.72 -17.74 23.28
C ASN A 527 -0.69 -17.95 22.69
N PRO A 528 -1.76 -17.70 23.46
CA PRO A 528 -3.14 -17.87 22.97
C PRO A 528 -3.55 -16.82 21.92
N PHE A 529 -2.82 -15.70 21.83
CA PHE A 529 -3.14 -14.58 20.94
C PHE A 529 -1.92 -14.23 20.05
N PRO A 530 -1.57 -15.10 19.08
CA PRO A 530 -0.36 -14.93 18.25
C PRO A 530 -0.40 -13.67 17.38
N SER A 531 -1.58 -13.16 17.05
CA SER A 531 -1.80 -11.93 16.28
C SER A 531 -1.90 -10.66 17.13
N SER A 532 -1.73 -10.75 18.46
CA SER A 532 -1.69 -9.56 19.31
C SER A 532 -0.32 -8.89 19.27
N PHE A 533 -0.32 -7.60 18.94
CA PHE A 533 0.90 -6.79 18.83
C PHE A 533 1.51 -6.41 20.19
N GLN A 534 0.86 -6.78 21.30
CA GLN A 534 1.44 -6.72 22.65
C GLN A 534 2.51 -7.81 22.89
N CYS A 535 2.51 -8.89 22.09
CA CYS A 535 3.23 -10.11 22.44
C CYS A 535 4.61 -10.27 21.79
N SER A 536 4.87 -9.59 20.66
CA SER A 536 6.12 -9.72 19.90
C SER A 536 6.42 -8.42 19.17
N PRO A 537 7.70 -8.12 18.86
CA PRO A 537 8.07 -6.91 18.15
C PRO A 537 7.49 -6.91 16.73
N SER A 538 7.08 -5.74 16.27
CA SER A 538 6.61 -5.51 14.91
C SER A 538 7.16 -4.19 14.36
N GLY A 539 7.28 -4.13 13.04
CA GLY A 539 7.64 -2.89 12.39
C GLY A 539 7.62 -2.96 10.87
N ILE A 540 7.57 -1.78 10.27
CA ILE A 540 7.67 -1.52 8.84
C ILE A 540 8.84 -0.56 8.68
N ASP A 541 9.99 -1.07 8.22
CA ASP A 541 11.26 -0.35 8.25
C ASP A 541 12.02 -0.39 6.92
N GLY A 542 12.55 0.74 6.46
CA GLY A 542 13.49 0.76 5.33
C GLY A 542 12.87 0.40 3.97
N LEU A 543 11.59 0.70 3.75
CA LEU A 543 10.86 0.34 2.51
C LEU A 543 10.49 1.58 1.68
N GLY A 544 10.57 1.44 0.36
CA GLY A 544 9.82 2.29 -0.56
C GLY A 544 8.39 1.77 -0.66
N ILE A 545 7.39 2.62 -0.45
CA ILE A 545 5.97 2.23 -0.46
C ILE A 545 5.22 3.15 -1.40
N THR A 546 4.64 2.59 -2.46
CA THR A 546 4.10 3.38 -3.56
C THR A 546 2.91 2.76 -4.26
N ASN A 547 2.16 3.60 -4.97
CA ASN A 547 1.19 3.23 -5.99
C ASN A 547 -0.04 2.46 -5.48
N SER A 548 -0.42 2.65 -4.20
CA SER A 548 -1.75 2.28 -3.72
C SER A 548 -2.78 3.38 -4.05
N SER A 549 -3.97 3.00 -4.48
CA SER A 549 -5.00 3.94 -4.95
C SER A 549 -6.45 3.62 -4.57
N GLN A 550 -6.69 2.59 -3.73
CA GLN A 550 -8.05 2.09 -3.45
C GLN A 550 -8.72 2.68 -2.21
N GLY A 551 -8.01 3.51 -1.43
CA GLY A 551 -8.56 4.19 -0.25
C GLY A 551 -7.75 3.99 1.05
N GLY A 552 -6.98 2.91 1.16
CA GLY A 552 -6.17 2.66 2.36
C GLY A 552 -4.86 3.46 2.46
N GLY A 553 -4.35 4.01 1.35
CA GLY A 553 -3.08 4.76 1.30
C GLY A 553 -1.82 3.87 1.33
N GLY A 554 -0.68 4.44 1.71
CA GLY A 554 0.59 3.71 1.79
C GLY A 554 0.60 2.65 2.91
N ILE A 555 0.37 3.09 4.14
CA ILE A 555 0.27 2.21 5.31
C ILE A 555 -1.03 2.51 6.05
N PHE A 556 -1.80 1.47 6.34
CA PHE A 556 -2.99 1.57 7.18
C PHE A 556 -2.89 0.64 8.37
N VAL A 557 -2.92 1.20 9.58
CA VAL A 557 -3.05 0.45 10.83
C VAL A 557 -4.49 0.59 11.32
N HIS A 558 -5.29 -0.47 11.18
CA HIS A 558 -6.71 -0.45 11.51
C HIS A 558 -6.96 -0.26 13.01
N GLY A 559 -6.72 -1.29 13.80
CA GLY A 559 -6.90 -1.29 15.25
C GLY A 559 -5.95 -2.29 15.89
N TRP A 560 -5.68 -2.11 17.18
CA TRP A 560 -4.90 -3.03 18.01
C TRP A 560 -3.43 -3.20 17.60
N GLY A 561 -2.91 -2.33 16.73
CA GLY A 561 -1.54 -2.29 16.24
C GLY A 561 -0.55 -1.76 17.29
N HIS A 562 -0.60 -2.28 18.51
CA HIS A 562 0.16 -1.76 19.63
C HIS A 562 1.68 -1.85 19.41
N ASN A 563 2.43 -0.83 19.85
CA ASN A 563 3.90 -0.80 19.86
C ASN A 563 4.60 -0.93 18.48
N ILE A 564 3.85 -1.00 17.37
CA ILE A 564 4.43 -1.09 16.03
C ILE A 564 5.32 0.13 15.74
N GLN A 565 6.49 -0.14 15.16
CA GLN A 565 7.40 0.88 14.67
C GLN A 565 7.19 1.07 13.16
N ILE A 566 6.95 2.28 12.70
CA ILE A 566 6.91 2.62 11.28
C ILE A 566 8.03 3.62 11.05
N ALA A 567 9.12 3.17 10.42
CA ALA A 567 10.33 3.95 10.35
C ALA A 567 11.09 3.84 9.04
N ASN A 568 11.90 4.85 8.72
CA ASN A 568 12.85 4.75 7.60
C ASN A 568 12.22 4.44 6.23
N ASN A 569 10.92 4.72 6.06
CA ASN A 569 10.22 4.43 4.82
C ASN A 569 10.21 5.66 3.92
N ARG A 570 10.20 5.44 2.60
CA ARG A 570 9.87 6.45 1.59
C ARG A 570 8.49 6.15 1.04
N ILE A 571 7.51 6.94 1.45
CA ILE A 571 6.09 6.72 1.14
C ILE A 571 5.64 7.81 0.16
N TYR A 572 5.39 7.41 -1.08
CA TYR A 572 5.11 8.34 -2.18
C TYR A 572 4.18 7.75 -3.24
N ASN A 573 3.48 8.62 -3.95
CA ASN A 573 2.55 8.28 -5.01
C ASN A 573 1.45 7.30 -4.57
N ASN A 574 0.89 7.53 -3.39
CA ASN A 574 -0.26 6.79 -2.87
C ASN A 574 -1.47 7.72 -2.74
N ALA A 575 -2.68 7.16 -2.87
CA ALA A 575 -3.94 7.83 -2.59
C ALA A 575 -4.70 7.04 -1.51
N GLY A 576 -5.20 7.75 -0.50
CA GLY A 576 -6.01 7.17 0.57
C GLY A 576 -7.17 8.08 0.94
N THR A 577 -8.18 7.56 1.62
CA THR A 577 -9.36 8.31 2.05
C THR A 577 -8.94 9.41 3.01
N MET A 578 -8.42 9.07 4.20
CA MET A 578 -7.99 10.07 5.19
C MET A 578 -6.63 10.69 4.90
N SER A 579 -5.59 9.86 4.72
CA SER A 579 -4.26 10.27 4.28
C SER A 579 -3.71 9.32 3.23
N GLY A 580 -2.97 9.86 2.26
CA GLY A 580 -2.27 9.03 1.29
C GLY A 580 -1.03 8.32 1.85
N GLY A 581 -0.36 8.89 2.85
CA GLY A 581 0.84 8.33 3.45
C GLY A 581 0.54 7.23 4.47
N ILE A 582 0.33 7.61 5.73
CA ILE A 582 0.09 6.67 6.86
C ILE A 582 -1.24 7.01 7.53
N ASN A 583 -2.09 5.99 7.73
CA ASN A 583 -3.31 6.07 8.53
C ASN A 583 -3.18 5.16 9.76
N VAL A 584 -3.45 5.69 10.96
CA VAL A 584 -3.50 4.92 12.21
C VAL A 584 -4.86 5.12 12.85
N GLY A 585 -5.65 4.05 12.94
CA GLY A 585 -7.07 4.11 13.26
C GLY A 585 -7.93 4.48 12.05
N GLN A 586 -9.25 4.52 12.25
CA GLN A 586 -10.24 4.95 11.26
C GLN A 586 -11.06 6.13 11.77
N GLY A 587 -11.77 6.81 10.86
CA GLY A 587 -12.53 8.01 11.18
C GLY A 587 -13.76 7.72 12.05
N GLU A 588 -14.34 6.52 11.93
CA GLU A 588 -15.47 6.07 12.73
C GLU A 588 -14.98 5.51 14.08
N PHE A 589 -15.42 6.15 15.17
CA PHE A 589 -15.07 5.76 16.52
C PHE A 589 -16.30 5.70 17.43
N PRO A 590 -16.30 4.82 18.44
CA PRO A 590 -17.40 4.70 19.38
C PRO A 590 -17.58 5.98 20.23
N PRO A 591 -18.75 6.20 20.86
CA PRO A 591 -18.95 7.29 21.82
C PRO A 591 -17.90 7.30 22.94
N ALA A 592 -17.67 8.48 23.52
CA ALA A 592 -16.67 8.67 24.57
C ALA A 592 -16.81 7.67 25.74
N TYR A 593 -15.69 7.05 26.11
CA TYR A 593 -15.61 6.19 27.29
C TYR A 593 -15.43 7.04 28.55
N LEU A 594 -16.46 7.12 29.39
CA LEU A 594 -16.48 7.98 30.57
C LEU A 594 -16.33 7.18 31.86
N GLN A 595 -15.36 7.53 32.71
CA GLN A 595 -15.12 6.83 33.98
C GLN A 595 -16.41 6.72 34.81
N GLY A 596 -16.82 5.49 35.11
CA GLY A 596 -18.01 5.18 35.92
C GLY A 596 -19.35 5.27 35.19
N SER A 597 -19.37 5.53 33.88
CA SER A 597 -20.62 5.54 33.10
C SER A 597 -21.15 4.13 32.82
N ALA A 598 -22.46 3.94 33.00
CA ALA A 598 -23.16 2.71 32.64
C ALA A 598 -23.40 2.57 31.12
N THR A 599 -23.15 3.63 30.33
CA THR A 599 -23.32 3.62 28.86
C THR A 599 -22.05 3.26 28.11
N ASN A 600 -20.97 2.93 28.83
CA ASN A 600 -19.70 2.56 28.22
C ASN A 600 -19.81 1.23 27.47
N ALA A 601 -19.40 1.22 26.20
CA ALA A 601 -19.26 -0.01 25.44
C ALA A 601 -17.99 -0.77 25.89
N PRO A 602 -18.02 -2.12 25.95
CA PRO A 602 -16.80 -2.92 26.06
C PRO A 602 -15.85 -2.65 24.87
N PRO A 603 -14.52 -2.83 25.00
CA PRO A 603 -13.80 -3.59 26.02
C PRO A 603 -13.36 -2.80 27.26
N GLY A 604 -13.60 -1.49 27.31
CA GLY A 604 -13.05 -0.64 28.36
C GLY A 604 -11.92 0.27 27.87
N SER A 605 -11.33 0.98 28.83
CA SER A 605 -10.09 1.73 28.66
C SER A 605 -8.92 0.97 29.27
N CYS A 606 -7.71 1.22 28.78
CA CYS A 606 -6.46 0.78 29.37
C CYS A 606 -6.06 1.59 30.61
N GLU A 607 -6.81 2.64 30.94
CA GLU A 607 -6.62 3.45 32.14
C GLU A 607 -7.84 3.43 33.06
N LEU A 608 -7.62 3.88 34.29
CA LEU A 608 -8.66 4.09 35.29
C LEU A 608 -8.45 5.46 35.94
N SER A 609 -9.55 6.15 36.23
CA SER A 609 -9.55 7.41 36.97
C SER A 609 -10.41 7.31 38.22
N THR A 610 -10.02 8.02 39.27
CA THR A 610 -10.86 8.19 40.48
C THR A 610 -11.90 9.31 40.31
N VAL A 611 -11.80 10.09 39.23
CA VAL A 611 -12.71 11.19 38.93
C VAL A 611 -13.82 10.69 38.00
N ALA A 612 -15.06 10.75 38.46
CA ALA A 612 -16.22 10.36 37.66
C ALA A 612 -16.39 11.25 36.43
N ASN A 613 -16.87 10.66 35.33
CA ASN A 613 -17.18 11.33 34.05
C ASN A 613 -15.98 11.96 33.34
N VAL A 614 -14.74 11.63 33.73
CA VAL A 614 -13.56 11.94 32.91
C VAL A 614 -13.53 10.98 31.73
N GLN A 615 -13.28 11.52 30.54
CA GLN A 615 -13.03 10.72 29.35
C GLN A 615 -11.69 10.01 29.48
N LEU A 616 -11.70 8.69 29.31
CA LEU A 616 -10.51 7.86 29.30
C LEU A 616 -10.08 7.56 27.86
N PRO A 617 -8.80 7.21 27.62
CA PRO A 617 -8.34 6.78 26.30
C PRO A 617 -9.10 5.53 25.82
N TYR A 618 -9.30 5.39 24.51
CA TYR A 618 -9.99 4.23 23.95
C TYR A 618 -9.07 3.01 23.87
N CYS A 619 -7.77 3.25 23.72
CA CYS A 619 -6.72 2.24 23.70
C CYS A 619 -6.82 1.25 22.55
N HIS A 620 -7.33 1.71 21.40
CA HIS A 620 -7.40 0.90 20.18
C HIS A 620 -6.01 0.67 19.61
N ASN A 621 -5.21 1.71 19.43
CA ASN A 621 -3.80 1.63 19.05
C ASN A 621 -2.98 2.28 20.15
N LEU A 622 -2.00 1.56 20.72
CA LEU A 622 -1.19 2.06 21.84
C LEU A 622 0.27 2.15 21.43
N ASN A 623 0.93 3.26 21.74
CA ASN A 623 2.38 3.41 21.57
C ASN A 623 2.88 3.16 20.14
N VAL A 624 2.05 3.44 19.13
CA VAL A 624 2.49 3.44 17.72
C VAL A 624 3.59 4.50 17.59
N ASN A 625 4.74 4.12 17.04
CA ASN A 625 5.87 5.04 16.88
C ASN A 625 6.20 5.22 15.40
N VAL A 626 5.98 6.43 14.90
CA VAL A 626 6.25 6.82 13.53
C VAL A 626 7.45 7.79 13.53
N HIS A 627 8.56 7.41 12.90
CA HIS A 627 9.78 8.22 12.91
C HIS A 627 10.66 8.04 11.68
N HIS A 628 11.43 9.05 11.28
CA HIS A 628 12.43 8.92 10.20
C HIS A 628 11.83 8.47 8.85
N ASN A 629 10.54 8.75 8.60
CA ASN A 629 9.91 8.45 7.31
C ASN A 629 9.96 9.71 6.43
N SER A 630 10.19 9.51 5.14
CA SER A 630 9.95 10.51 4.11
C SER A 630 8.61 10.26 3.46
N ILE A 631 7.66 11.17 3.72
CA ILE A 631 6.27 11.05 3.28
C ILE A 631 6.00 12.24 2.38
N THR A 632 6.01 11.99 1.08
CA THR A 632 5.98 13.03 0.07
C THR A 632 5.15 12.59 -1.11
N SER A 633 4.48 13.53 -1.77
CA SER A 633 3.73 13.25 -3.00
C SER A 633 2.68 12.15 -2.83
N ASN A 634 1.82 12.23 -1.81
CA ASN A 634 0.65 11.38 -1.67
C ASN A 634 -0.61 12.26 -1.62
N SER A 635 -1.76 11.70 -1.96
CA SER A 635 -3.04 12.40 -1.95
C SER A 635 -4.01 11.82 -0.93
N SER A 636 -4.87 12.67 -0.40
CA SER A 636 -6.07 12.24 0.33
C SER A 636 -7.31 12.51 -0.52
N LEU A 637 -8.29 11.61 -0.45
CA LEU A 637 -9.55 11.69 -1.19
C LEU A 637 -10.67 12.36 -0.38
N GLY A 638 -10.47 12.62 0.92
CA GLY A 638 -11.43 13.36 1.75
C GLY A 638 -11.52 12.86 3.20
N ASP A 639 -12.70 13.05 3.81
CA ASP A 639 -13.05 12.29 5.01
C ASP A 639 -13.67 10.94 4.62
N GLU A 640 -13.88 10.08 5.62
CA GLU A 640 -14.47 8.75 5.45
C GLU A 640 -15.87 8.79 4.82
N LEU A 641 -16.60 9.90 4.98
CA LEU A 641 -17.92 10.12 4.38
C LEU A 641 -17.88 10.67 2.95
N PHE A 642 -16.68 10.80 2.36
CA PHE A 642 -16.46 11.46 1.07
C PHE A 642 -17.22 12.78 0.96
N SER A 643 -17.22 13.60 2.02
CA SER A 643 -17.99 14.85 2.09
C SER A 643 -17.52 15.94 1.10
N ALA A 644 -16.70 15.58 0.12
CA ALA A 644 -16.03 16.46 -0.85
C ALA A 644 -15.25 17.60 -0.20
N THR A 645 -14.93 17.49 1.09
CA THR A 645 -13.99 18.39 1.76
C THR A 645 -12.58 17.87 1.44
N PRO A 646 -11.75 18.58 0.66
CA PRO A 646 -10.39 18.13 0.42
C PRO A 646 -9.64 18.14 1.75
N ALA A 647 -9.47 16.98 2.38
CA ALA A 647 -8.46 16.84 3.40
C ALA A 647 -7.12 16.91 2.67
N GLY A 648 -6.43 18.03 2.73
CA GLY A 648 -5.12 18.21 2.07
C GLY A 648 -3.98 17.37 2.66
N ALA A 649 -4.28 16.23 3.28
CA ALA A 649 -3.33 15.43 4.04
C ALA A 649 -2.75 14.28 3.18
N GLY A 650 -1.73 14.56 2.39
CA GLY A 650 -0.84 13.51 1.83
C GLY A 650 0.09 12.86 2.86
N GLY A 651 -0.02 13.25 4.14
CA GLY A 651 0.93 12.94 5.19
C GLY A 651 0.50 11.75 6.06
N VAL A 652 0.26 12.05 7.34
CA VAL A 652 -0.07 11.06 8.37
C VAL A 652 -1.35 11.47 9.09
N SER A 653 -2.26 10.52 9.28
CA SER A 653 -3.45 10.65 10.12
C SER A 653 -3.34 9.74 11.35
N PHE A 654 -3.54 10.32 12.54
CA PHE A 654 -3.77 9.57 13.78
C PHE A 654 -5.21 9.80 14.21
N CYS A 655 -6.04 8.77 14.13
CA CYS A 655 -7.46 8.83 14.44
C CYS A 655 -7.72 8.59 15.92
N THR A 656 -8.94 8.93 16.37
CA THR A 656 -9.40 8.68 17.74
C THR A 656 -9.14 7.23 18.17
N GLY A 657 -8.52 7.07 19.35
CA GLY A 657 -8.09 5.76 19.86
C GLY A 657 -6.66 5.37 19.49
N SER A 658 -5.94 6.21 18.75
CA SER A 658 -4.48 6.21 18.67
C SER A 658 -3.90 6.89 19.91
N ASP A 659 -3.79 6.17 21.00
CA ASP A 659 -3.36 6.70 22.30
C ASP A 659 -1.85 6.49 22.52
N TYR A 660 -1.19 7.47 23.13
CA TYR A 660 0.26 7.47 23.43
C TYR A 660 1.16 7.28 22.20
N TYR A 661 0.69 7.62 21.00
CA TYR A 661 1.53 7.58 19.81
C TYR A 661 2.74 8.52 19.93
N LYS A 662 3.81 8.19 19.22
CA LYS A 662 4.98 9.05 19.04
C LYS A 662 5.11 9.35 17.57
N PHE A 663 5.25 10.63 17.25
CA PHE A 663 5.47 11.10 15.90
C PHE A 663 6.70 12.01 15.89
N ASN A 664 7.82 11.47 15.40
CA ASN A 664 9.06 12.21 15.24
C ASN A 664 9.19 12.57 13.75
N TYR A 665 8.87 13.82 13.43
CA TYR A 665 8.87 14.38 12.08
C TYR A 665 10.26 14.74 11.57
#